data_AF-A0A930QKY3-F1
#
_entry.id   AF-A0A930QKY3-F1
#
_cell.length_a   1.000
_cell.length_b   1.000
_cell.length_c   1.000
_cell.angle_alpha   90.00
_cell.angle_beta   90.00
_cell.angle_gamma   90.00
#
_symmetry.space_group_name_H-M   'P 1'
#
loop_
_entity.id
_entity.type
_entity.pdbx_description
1 polymer ?
#
loop_
_entity_poly.entity_id
_entity_poly.type
_entity_poly.pdbx_seq_one_letter_code
_entity_poly.pdbx_strand_id
1 'polypeptide(L)'
;GMHYEGMIHEQLVRDDGEQWILVYADEVLSLGHTGYLLERGSEKIKRNIAMLEEDAARNGHTMMHDAYLADCYFGLQDYARVLSLSRKVLASDMILVGAGSKIYHQMIESMRALHYSDAEMLALADEALAKYPDLPDFYAQRGMILCGLIRYPEAAECLTTALYKFDHGFSEVHDSSFFNPVVAARVAARLAQIYTHLGNEAQAKHWQERERAYMQGNAADIGEDIRISACYIVRDDAVHLKKSIESLRDAVDELIVVDTGSRDDTVGAAKACGAIVHEVTWADDFAAPRNAALSHATGDWIVFIDADEYFSDETKGNLRTAITTADAEGTEVLLIPWHNIDEVTGEVLLDSYAPRIFRRRTGRYYVGRIHEELRDTDGTVPKTNAVAPALLTLVHTGYSAVLTREKGERNLRILLAELETTAEPERIWGYLAETYDNLGDAYHAEQYARKDVALGRRGVVYASRCWRILLRIYGVQPERRDAYLALAEKAVQAFPELPEMHAEYAEALAAFHRYREAAEAAVPALELPLPTGTEQSFFTDEMKAELRRRMAIWQRIDTHAREIRIAACVFARNDRQDMEHWLKNAAVYADERIVLDTGSTDGTRECAERAGAKVYDFLWQDDFAAARNAVLAHADADWAVVLDVDESFFDPSELRSYLAMMDVVMPHKDAVLLPIVHVDEDDADREIGRAPHIRLLRMGRGLFYEGRVHEALIKRDGVPQLYHEPVALAIRHVGYSAGRIRAKHARNLALMERRIHEEGLRPGDYRYLADTYYGLGQYAAALLYVRAALEENVTSVGAQSHLHHLLLDAMEKENIPLAEQVSAAHAACEAFPHLPDFYGRLGLLLDAAGEDALPILTRAMELYAQPEDTGGETSAFAAWAGAVSAARARLLAVAGEHAAAEEELARAFSLGTAMEETMDALVELHRDMGTDALLAALRERLGRDREILSYIIRFADSYGWLSLGEAARNMYRQETGTELPMPLPYRWMRSDAPAELGQHIVGMLAGDVREMPEVLLRLGQSTHTESRRLYERLRGLLPREMQEFWRHYDEPDAIPRPQRVEGLHLVREAFVHHADTAQTERFLRIVVSYGMEELRIVADAYMTAGRHAAARAAWELCARQEQDADALYGAGLCTIRMGDADAGREYLMQALAANSAHRKARELMEWIG
;
A
#
# COMPACT_ATOMS: atom_id res chain seq x y z
N GLY A 1 1.93 54.43 -26.33
CA GLY A 1 1.19 53.27 -25.80
C GLY A 1 0.80 53.56 -24.37
N MET A 2 0.27 52.55 -23.68
CA MET A 2 -0.01 52.63 -22.24
C MET A 2 0.52 51.36 -21.57
N HIS A 3 1.04 51.51 -20.35
CA HIS A 3 1.51 50.41 -19.51
C HIS A 3 1.19 50.70 -18.05
N TYR A 4 1.16 49.67 -17.22
CA TYR A 4 1.02 49.83 -15.79
C TYR A 4 2.38 50.08 -15.14
N GLU A 5 2.46 51.05 -14.23
CA GLU A 5 3.61 51.34 -13.38
C GLU A 5 3.22 51.30 -11.90
N GLY A 6 4.13 50.85 -11.06
CA GLY A 6 3.96 50.77 -9.60
C GLY A 6 4.02 49.33 -9.09
N MET A 7 4.80 49.11 -8.03
CA MET A 7 5.00 47.79 -7.43
C MET A 7 3.78 47.33 -6.61
N ILE A 8 3.01 48.27 -6.06
CA ILE A 8 1.73 48.08 -5.37
C ILE A 8 0.79 49.21 -5.81
N HIS A 9 -0.49 48.91 -6.00
CA HIS A 9 -1.49 49.83 -6.53
C HIS A 9 -1.08 50.38 -7.91
N GLU A 10 -0.78 49.46 -8.82
CA GLU A 10 -0.38 49.73 -10.20
C GLU A 10 -1.29 50.78 -10.84
N GLN A 11 -0.67 51.84 -11.35
CA GLN A 11 -1.34 52.90 -12.07
C GLN A 11 -1.05 52.68 -13.55
N LEU A 12 -2.06 52.76 -14.38
CA LEU A 12 -1.81 52.84 -15.82
C LEU A 12 -1.08 54.19 -16.07
N VAL A 13 -0.17 54.25 -17.04
CA VAL A 13 0.65 55.42 -17.43
C VAL A 13 0.71 55.46 -18.96
N ARG A 14 0.80 56.67 -19.54
CA ARG A 14 1.01 56.84 -20.98
C ARG A 14 2.48 57.05 -21.30
N ASP A 15 2.95 56.43 -22.37
CA ASP A 15 4.34 56.58 -22.84
C ASP A 15 4.71 58.03 -23.24
N ASP A 16 3.72 58.89 -23.49
CA ASP A 16 3.90 60.28 -23.93
C ASP A 16 3.81 61.34 -22.81
N GLY A 17 3.52 60.92 -21.57
CA GLY A 17 3.52 61.78 -20.38
C GLY A 17 2.35 62.77 -20.27
N GLU A 18 1.35 62.73 -21.15
CA GLU A 18 0.15 63.58 -21.02
C GLU A 18 -0.83 63.08 -19.94
N GLN A 19 -1.50 64.02 -19.26
CA GLN A 19 -2.53 63.73 -18.25
C GLN A 19 -3.83 63.20 -18.88
N TRP A 20 -4.59 62.44 -18.09
CA TRP A 20 -5.78 61.71 -18.56
C TRP A 20 -7.05 62.53 -18.38
N ILE A 21 -8.11 62.13 -19.11
CA ILE A 21 -9.50 62.35 -18.69
C ILE A 21 -10.05 60.98 -18.28
N LEU A 22 -10.18 60.74 -16.98
CA LEU A 22 -10.82 59.56 -16.42
C LEU A 22 -12.34 59.76 -16.43
N VAL A 23 -13.08 58.77 -16.94
CA VAL A 23 -14.55 58.76 -16.93
C VAL A 23 -14.97 57.55 -16.09
N TYR A 24 -15.83 57.77 -15.12
CA TYR A 24 -16.42 56.70 -14.31
C TYR A 24 -17.37 55.88 -15.17
N ALA A 25 -17.29 54.56 -15.05
CA ALA A 25 -18.24 53.66 -15.71
C ALA A 25 -19.64 53.83 -15.09
N ASP A 26 -20.67 53.60 -15.90
CA ASP A 26 -22.06 53.58 -15.45
C ASP A 26 -22.29 52.49 -14.38
N GLU A 27 -23.26 52.69 -13.48
CA GLU A 27 -23.63 51.76 -12.40
C GLU A 27 -23.91 50.32 -12.89
N VAL A 28 -24.21 50.13 -14.19
CA VAL A 28 -24.40 48.79 -14.79
C VAL A 28 -23.13 47.92 -14.79
N LEU A 29 -21.93 48.52 -14.64
CA LEU A 29 -20.64 47.82 -14.63
C LEU A 29 -20.00 47.89 -13.23
N SER A 30 -20.33 46.89 -12.41
CA SER A 30 -19.76 46.74 -11.07
C SER A 30 -18.74 45.59 -11.00
N LEU A 31 -17.56 45.87 -10.45
CA LEU A 31 -16.52 44.88 -10.18
C LEU A 31 -16.49 44.54 -8.69
N GLY A 32 -16.78 43.30 -8.33
CA GLY A 32 -16.64 42.82 -6.96
C GLY A 32 -15.17 42.61 -6.59
N HIS A 33 -14.72 43.23 -5.50
CA HIS A 33 -13.35 43.08 -4.97
C HIS A 33 -13.38 42.32 -3.63
N THR A 34 -12.87 41.09 -3.63
CA THR A 34 -12.87 40.19 -2.45
C THR A 34 -11.61 40.32 -1.58
N GLY A 35 -10.74 41.30 -1.85
CA GLY A 35 -9.39 41.39 -1.29
C GLY A 35 -9.23 41.92 0.15
N TYR A 36 -10.32 42.16 0.89
CA TYR A 36 -10.29 42.69 2.26
C TYR A 36 -11.03 41.78 3.25
N LEU A 37 -10.47 40.59 3.46
CA LEU A 37 -10.88 39.70 4.55
C LEU A 37 -10.28 40.19 5.89
N LEU A 38 -11.12 40.30 6.94
CA LEU A 38 -10.74 40.80 8.27
C LEU A 38 -9.61 39.97 8.93
N GLU A 39 -9.49 38.69 8.56
CA GLU A 39 -8.54 37.73 9.16
C GLU A 39 -7.10 37.83 8.64
N ARG A 40 -6.83 38.60 7.57
CA ARG A 40 -5.47 38.76 6.98
C ARG A 40 -4.97 40.20 6.87
N GLY A 41 -5.66 41.14 7.52
CA GLY A 41 -5.41 42.58 7.36
C GLY A 41 -3.98 43.01 7.71
N SER A 42 -3.51 42.69 8.92
CA SER A 42 -2.25 43.25 9.43
C SER A 42 -0.99 42.73 8.73
N GLU A 43 -0.96 41.47 8.31
CA GLU A 43 0.21 40.88 7.63
C GLU A 43 0.33 41.38 6.19
N LYS A 44 -0.80 41.47 5.48
CA LYS A 44 -0.86 42.09 4.14
C LYS A 44 -0.38 43.54 4.20
N ILE A 45 -0.79 44.31 5.21
CA ILE A 45 -0.38 45.70 5.38
C ILE A 45 1.13 45.79 5.69
N LYS A 46 1.67 44.96 6.59
CA LYS A 46 3.11 44.92 6.90
C LYS A 46 3.95 44.56 5.67
N ARG A 47 3.51 43.59 4.86
CA ARG A 47 4.15 43.25 3.58
C ARG A 47 4.10 44.44 2.62
N ASN A 48 2.95 45.09 2.50
CA ASN A 48 2.79 46.24 1.61
C ASN A 48 3.71 47.41 2.01
N ILE A 49 3.87 47.68 3.31
CA ILE A 49 4.83 48.68 3.81
C ILE A 49 6.25 48.31 3.40
N ALA A 50 6.68 47.06 3.63
CA ALA A 50 8.03 46.62 3.27
C ALA A 50 8.30 46.77 1.76
N MET A 51 7.32 46.44 0.92
CA MET A 51 7.43 46.60 -0.54
C MET A 51 7.45 48.08 -0.97
N LEU A 52 6.66 48.96 -0.35
CA LEU A 52 6.68 50.39 -0.63
C LEU A 52 8.01 51.04 -0.20
N GLU A 53 8.57 50.61 0.94
CA GLU A 53 9.88 51.08 1.42
C GLU A 53 11.02 50.57 0.53
N GLU A 54 10.92 49.33 0.04
CA GLU A 54 11.87 48.76 -0.92
C GLU A 54 11.80 49.45 -2.29
N ASP A 55 10.61 49.74 -2.80
CA ASP A 55 10.41 50.47 -4.05
C ASP A 55 10.98 51.89 -3.93
N ALA A 56 10.70 52.60 -2.84
CA ALA A 56 11.27 53.91 -2.55
C ALA A 56 12.81 53.88 -2.47
N ALA A 57 13.39 52.81 -1.93
CA ALA A 57 14.84 52.64 -1.85
C ALA A 57 15.49 52.35 -3.22
N ARG A 58 14.79 51.63 -4.11
CA ARG A 58 15.29 51.25 -5.44
C ARG A 58 15.07 52.33 -6.49
N ASN A 59 13.89 52.95 -6.50
CA ASN A 59 13.42 53.84 -7.56
C ASN A 59 13.29 55.31 -7.12
N GLY A 60 13.58 55.61 -5.85
CA GLY A 60 13.50 56.94 -5.27
C GLY A 60 12.15 57.20 -4.59
N HIS A 61 12.20 57.87 -3.44
CA HIS A 61 11.00 58.19 -2.65
C HIS A 61 10.17 59.29 -3.31
N THR A 62 8.87 59.04 -3.49
CA THR A 62 7.91 59.97 -4.11
C THR A 62 6.75 60.28 -3.16
N MET A 63 5.99 61.35 -3.43
CA MET A 63 4.80 61.69 -2.63
C MET A 63 3.68 60.63 -2.72
N MET A 64 3.68 59.79 -3.78
CA MET A 64 2.79 58.64 -3.90
C MET A 64 3.13 57.56 -2.86
N HIS A 65 4.42 57.35 -2.57
CA HIS A 65 4.83 56.46 -1.47
C HIS A 65 4.31 56.97 -0.13
N ASP A 66 4.41 58.29 0.14
CA ASP A 66 3.88 58.88 1.37
C ASP A 66 2.36 58.68 1.48
N ALA A 67 1.61 58.81 0.39
CA ALA A 67 0.16 58.59 0.38
C ALA A 67 -0.22 57.11 0.65
N TYR A 68 0.46 56.15 0.02
CA TYR A 68 0.19 54.73 0.24
C TYR A 68 0.69 54.21 1.60
N LEU A 69 1.81 54.73 2.08
CA LEU A 69 2.29 54.44 3.44
C LEU A 69 1.33 55.01 4.48
N ALA A 70 0.77 56.21 4.28
CA ALA A 70 -0.25 56.75 5.16
C ALA A 70 -1.48 55.82 5.25
N ASP A 71 -1.94 55.27 4.12
CA ASP A 71 -3.05 54.31 4.10
C ASP A 71 -2.73 53.01 4.86
N CYS A 72 -1.52 52.47 4.65
CA CYS A 72 -1.05 51.28 5.35
C CYS A 72 -0.93 51.52 6.87
N TYR A 73 -0.31 52.63 7.28
CA TYR A 73 -0.18 52.97 8.70
C TYR A 73 -1.53 53.26 9.36
N PHE A 74 -2.50 53.81 8.62
CA PHE A 74 -3.87 53.97 9.11
C PHE A 74 -4.51 52.61 9.41
N GLY A 75 -4.32 51.61 8.53
CA GLY A 75 -4.76 50.23 8.75
C GLY A 75 -4.04 49.52 9.93
N LEU A 76 -2.80 49.91 10.25
CA LEU A 76 -2.08 49.45 11.47
C LEU A 76 -2.36 50.32 12.71
N GLN A 77 -3.22 51.34 12.60
CA GLN A 77 -3.54 52.29 13.67
C GLN A 77 -2.33 53.11 14.17
N ASP A 78 -1.27 53.29 13.36
CA ASP A 78 -0.16 54.20 13.66
C ASP A 78 -0.51 55.63 13.21
N TYR A 79 -1.46 56.23 13.93
CA TYR A 79 -2.07 57.52 13.61
C TYR A 79 -1.08 58.68 13.57
N ALA A 80 0.03 58.61 14.32
CA ALA A 80 1.04 59.67 14.33
C ALA A 80 1.80 59.73 13.00
N ARG A 81 2.16 58.58 12.41
CA ARG A 81 2.77 58.52 11.09
C ARG A 81 1.79 58.93 9.99
N VAL A 82 0.51 58.54 10.11
CA VAL A 82 -0.54 58.99 9.18
C VAL A 82 -0.56 60.52 9.10
N LEU A 83 -0.66 61.22 10.23
CA LEU A 83 -0.67 62.69 10.24
C LEU A 83 0.60 63.29 9.65
N SER A 84 1.77 62.72 9.93
CA SER A 84 3.04 63.22 9.39
C SER A 84 3.12 63.06 7.87
N LEU A 85 2.69 61.91 7.33
CA LEU A 85 2.76 61.60 5.90
C LEU A 85 1.69 62.35 5.13
N SER A 86 0.44 62.32 5.60
CA SER A 86 -0.69 63.03 4.99
C SER A 86 -0.46 64.54 4.90
N ARG A 87 0.18 65.18 5.89
CA ARG A 87 0.56 66.60 5.81
C ARG A 87 1.58 66.90 4.71
N LYS A 88 2.56 66.01 4.49
CA LYS A 88 3.52 66.16 3.39
C LYS A 88 2.83 66.05 2.04
N VAL A 89 1.91 65.10 1.90
CA VAL A 89 1.12 64.91 0.69
C VAL A 89 0.26 66.15 0.40
N LEU A 90 -0.47 66.68 1.39
CA LEU A 90 -1.30 67.88 1.21
C LEU A 90 -0.49 69.16 0.93
N ALA A 91 0.77 69.24 1.39
CA ALA A 91 1.66 70.37 1.12
C ALA A 91 2.37 70.27 -0.25
N SER A 92 2.17 69.18 -0.99
CA SER A 92 2.76 68.95 -2.31
C SER A 92 1.80 69.32 -3.44
N ASP A 93 2.32 69.55 -4.65
CA ASP A 93 1.51 69.76 -5.86
C ASP A 93 0.94 68.45 -6.44
N MET A 94 0.97 67.35 -5.68
CA MET A 94 0.51 66.03 -6.13
C MET A 94 -1.02 65.96 -6.18
N ILE A 95 -1.56 65.53 -7.31
CA ILE A 95 -2.99 65.31 -7.51
C ILE A 95 -3.29 63.80 -7.38
N LEU A 96 -4.04 63.42 -6.36
CA LEU A 96 -4.59 62.08 -6.20
C LEU A 96 -5.96 62.01 -6.86
N VAL A 97 -6.07 61.25 -7.94
CA VAL A 97 -7.35 61.10 -8.64
C VAL A 97 -8.20 60.04 -7.93
N GLY A 98 -9.41 60.41 -7.54
CA GLY A 98 -10.40 59.48 -6.96
C GLY A 98 -10.13 59.04 -5.51
N ALA A 99 -9.04 59.52 -4.88
CA ALA A 99 -8.66 59.17 -3.51
C ALA A 99 -8.17 60.37 -2.67
N GLY A 100 -8.40 61.60 -3.12
CA GLY A 100 -7.91 62.80 -2.44
C GLY A 100 -8.67 63.10 -1.15
N SER A 101 -9.97 62.81 -1.13
CA SER A 101 -10.83 62.92 0.06
C SER A 101 -10.38 61.98 1.19
N LYS A 102 -9.90 60.79 0.84
CA LYS A 102 -9.45 59.75 1.77
C LYS A 102 -8.38 60.26 2.74
N ILE A 103 -7.48 61.12 2.29
CA ILE A 103 -6.43 61.72 3.13
C ILE A 103 -7.03 62.56 4.26
N TYR A 104 -8.00 63.43 3.95
CA TYR A 104 -8.65 64.26 4.95
C TYR A 104 -9.43 63.41 5.97
N HIS A 105 -10.13 62.38 5.51
CA HIS A 105 -10.81 61.43 6.39
C HIS A 105 -9.85 60.77 7.37
N GLN A 106 -8.75 60.20 6.85
CA GLN A 106 -7.73 59.52 7.66
C GLN A 106 -7.10 60.47 8.67
N MET A 107 -6.83 61.72 8.28
CA MET A 107 -6.29 62.72 9.19
C MET A 107 -7.27 63.08 10.31
N ILE A 108 -8.56 63.30 10.01
CA ILE A 108 -9.58 63.64 11.01
C ILE A 108 -9.77 62.49 12.02
N GLU A 109 -9.87 61.24 11.55
CA GLU A 109 -9.99 60.08 12.43
C GLU A 109 -8.70 59.84 13.24
N SER A 110 -7.52 60.05 12.64
CA SER A 110 -6.23 59.98 13.35
C SER A 110 -6.11 61.05 14.43
N MET A 111 -6.52 62.29 14.15
CA MET A 111 -6.57 63.37 15.13
C MET A 111 -7.51 63.03 16.29
N ARG A 112 -8.67 62.43 16.00
CA ARG A 112 -9.63 61.98 17.01
C ARG A 112 -9.04 60.88 17.89
N ALA A 113 -8.38 59.89 17.30
CA ALA A 113 -7.72 58.80 18.02
C ALA A 113 -6.55 59.29 18.88
N LEU A 114 -5.86 60.36 18.47
CA LEU A 114 -4.78 61.00 19.21
C LEU A 114 -5.26 62.12 20.15
N HIS A 115 -6.58 62.28 20.34
CA HIS A 115 -7.19 63.25 21.24
C HIS A 115 -6.81 64.72 20.96
N TYR A 116 -6.67 65.11 19.70
CA TYR A 116 -6.58 66.52 19.31
C TYR A 116 -7.86 67.29 19.69
N SER A 117 -7.77 68.61 19.82
CA SER A 117 -8.95 69.39 20.19
C SER A 117 -10.00 69.40 19.07
N ASP A 118 -11.27 69.42 19.44
CA ASP A 118 -12.39 69.54 18.49
C ASP A 118 -12.26 70.79 17.60
N ALA A 119 -11.65 71.88 18.09
CA ALA A 119 -11.39 73.08 17.32
C ALA A 119 -10.37 72.86 16.19
N GLU A 120 -9.30 72.09 16.44
CA GLU A 120 -8.31 71.74 15.42
C GLU A 120 -8.88 70.76 14.39
N MET A 121 -9.67 69.76 14.83
CA MET A 121 -10.35 68.84 13.92
C MET A 121 -11.40 69.57 13.06
N LEU A 122 -12.10 70.54 13.65
CA LEU A 122 -13.10 71.36 12.93
C LEU A 122 -12.45 72.18 11.81
N ALA A 123 -11.28 72.77 12.04
CA ALA A 123 -10.55 73.52 11.02
C ALA A 123 -10.18 72.64 9.81
N LEU A 124 -9.75 71.40 10.05
CA LEU A 124 -9.42 70.45 8.99
C LEU A 124 -10.68 69.94 8.26
N ALA A 125 -11.78 69.74 8.98
CA ALA A 125 -13.07 69.37 8.39
C ALA A 125 -13.64 70.50 7.50
N ASP A 126 -13.48 71.76 7.91
CA ASP A 126 -13.87 72.93 7.11
C ASP A 126 -13.00 73.07 5.85
N GLU A 127 -11.69 72.79 5.93
CA GLU A 127 -10.81 72.73 4.76
C GLU A 127 -11.22 71.61 3.79
N ALA A 128 -11.50 70.41 4.31
CA ALA A 128 -11.95 69.28 3.52
C ALA A 128 -13.29 69.58 2.82
N LEU A 129 -14.25 70.21 3.50
CA LEU A 129 -15.52 70.62 2.92
C LEU A 129 -15.38 71.68 1.84
N ALA A 130 -14.45 72.63 1.98
CA ALA A 130 -14.18 73.63 0.96
C ALA A 130 -13.65 73.00 -0.33
N LYS A 131 -12.89 71.89 -0.21
CA LYS A 131 -12.29 71.16 -1.33
C LYS A 131 -13.23 70.11 -1.93
N TYR A 132 -14.08 69.50 -1.11
CA TYR A 132 -14.99 68.40 -1.49
C TYR A 132 -16.44 68.67 -1.04
N PRO A 133 -17.11 69.71 -1.59
CA PRO A 133 -18.44 70.14 -1.14
C PRO A 133 -19.57 69.17 -1.51
N ASP A 134 -19.31 68.18 -2.36
CA ASP A 134 -20.33 67.22 -2.80
C ASP A 134 -20.27 65.90 -2.02
N LEU A 135 -19.23 65.68 -1.22
CA LEU A 135 -19.09 64.47 -0.41
C LEU A 135 -19.88 64.58 0.91
N PRO A 136 -20.81 63.63 1.20
CA PRO A 136 -21.57 63.63 2.46
C PRO A 136 -20.67 63.42 3.70
N ASP A 137 -19.53 62.75 3.49
CA ASP A 137 -18.49 62.40 4.44
C ASP A 137 -18.09 63.53 5.39
N PHE A 138 -17.68 64.67 4.83
CA PHE A 138 -17.14 65.77 5.62
C PHE A 138 -18.23 66.61 6.31
N TYR A 139 -19.45 66.62 5.76
CA TYR A 139 -20.60 67.17 6.47
C TYR A 139 -20.91 66.35 7.72
N ALA A 140 -20.82 65.02 7.62
CA ALA A 140 -21.02 64.14 8.77
C ALA A 140 -19.89 64.28 9.80
N GLN A 141 -18.62 64.29 9.37
CA GLN A 141 -17.49 64.49 10.28
C GLN A 141 -17.57 65.84 11.00
N ARG A 142 -17.85 66.93 10.28
CA ARG A 142 -18.07 68.26 10.86
C ARG A 142 -19.23 68.26 11.85
N GLY A 143 -20.35 67.64 11.50
CA GLY A 143 -21.52 67.53 12.37
C GLY A 143 -21.21 66.78 13.68
N MET A 144 -20.43 65.69 13.60
CA MET A 144 -19.99 64.94 14.78
C MET A 144 -19.03 65.74 15.68
N ILE A 145 -18.10 66.51 15.09
CA ILE A 145 -17.19 67.39 15.85
C ILE A 145 -17.97 68.51 16.54
N LEU A 146 -18.96 69.11 15.85
CA LEU A 146 -19.83 70.15 16.42
C LEU A 146 -20.69 69.62 17.58
N CYS A 147 -21.06 68.33 17.57
CA CYS A 147 -21.70 67.69 18.73
C CYS A 147 -20.78 67.67 19.96
N GLY A 148 -19.48 67.40 19.77
CA GLY A 148 -18.45 67.46 20.83
C GLY A 148 -18.31 68.87 21.42
N LEU A 149 -18.42 69.89 20.57
CA LEU A 149 -18.44 71.31 20.97
C LEU A 149 -19.79 71.79 21.53
N ILE A 150 -20.79 70.91 21.70
CA ILE A 150 -22.13 71.24 22.21
C ILE A 150 -22.87 72.25 21.29
N ARG A 151 -22.51 72.32 20.01
CA ARG A 151 -23.13 73.18 18.98
C ARG A 151 -24.22 72.41 18.23
N TYR A 152 -25.19 71.87 18.96
CA TYR A 152 -26.19 70.92 18.44
C TYR A 152 -27.03 71.42 17.24
N PRO A 153 -27.48 72.69 17.16
CA PRO A 153 -28.22 73.16 15.99
C PRO A 153 -27.39 73.12 14.69
N GLU A 154 -26.13 73.55 14.77
CA GLU A 154 -25.21 73.55 13.63
C GLU A 154 -24.78 72.13 13.26
N ALA A 155 -24.64 71.26 14.26
CA ALA A 155 -24.41 69.84 14.05
C ALA A 155 -25.57 69.17 13.31
N ALA A 156 -26.82 69.48 13.69
CA ALA A 156 -28.00 68.93 13.05
C ALA A 156 -28.11 69.35 11.58
N GLU A 157 -27.80 70.60 11.25
CA GLU A 157 -27.77 71.10 9.87
C GLU A 157 -26.74 70.34 9.02
N CYS A 158 -25.52 70.15 9.55
CA CYS A 158 -24.47 69.41 8.86
C CYS A 158 -24.85 67.94 8.62
N LEU A 159 -25.31 67.25 9.66
CA LEU A 159 -25.68 65.84 9.58
C LEU A 159 -26.88 65.62 8.65
N THR A 160 -27.84 66.55 8.64
CA THR A 160 -28.97 66.51 7.69
C THR A 160 -28.48 66.69 6.26
N THR A 161 -27.54 67.61 6.03
CA THR A 161 -26.94 67.85 4.71
C THR A 161 -26.16 66.62 4.21
N ALA A 162 -25.45 65.93 5.10
CA ALA A 162 -24.78 64.67 4.78
C ALA A 162 -25.75 63.61 4.27
N LEU A 163 -26.88 63.40 4.96
CA LEU A 163 -27.89 62.42 4.53
C LEU A 163 -28.56 62.84 3.23
N TYR A 164 -28.88 64.12 3.06
CA TYR A 164 -29.46 64.62 1.81
C TYR A 164 -28.56 64.35 0.60
N LYS A 165 -27.25 64.64 0.74
CA LYS A 165 -26.25 64.38 -0.30
C LYS A 165 -26.11 62.89 -0.60
N PHE A 166 -26.13 62.04 0.43
CA PHE A 166 -26.13 60.59 0.27
C PHE A 166 -27.35 60.07 -0.51
N ASP A 167 -28.55 60.58 -0.22
CA ASP A 167 -29.77 60.11 -0.88
C ASP A 167 -29.94 60.61 -2.33
N HIS A 168 -29.39 61.79 -2.68
CA HIS A 168 -29.71 62.49 -3.93
C HIS A 168 -28.50 62.84 -4.82
N GLY A 169 -27.28 62.43 -4.47
CA GLY A 169 -26.08 62.82 -5.21
C GLY A 169 -24.96 61.78 -5.25
N PHE A 170 -25.17 60.58 -4.72
CA PHE A 170 -24.12 59.56 -4.61
C PHE A 170 -23.69 58.95 -5.97
N SER A 171 -24.58 58.93 -6.97
CA SER A 171 -24.34 58.35 -8.29
C SER A 171 -23.41 59.18 -9.21
N GLU A 172 -23.07 60.42 -8.84
CA GLU A 172 -22.28 61.34 -9.69
C GLU A 172 -20.89 61.70 -9.10
N VAL A 173 -20.44 61.00 -8.06
CA VAL A 173 -19.27 61.42 -7.27
C VAL A 173 -17.95 61.02 -7.94
N HIS A 174 -17.01 61.97 -8.03
CA HIS A 174 -15.70 61.81 -8.68
C HIS A 174 -14.53 61.48 -7.72
N ASP A 175 -14.79 61.22 -6.44
CA ASP A 175 -13.80 60.86 -5.42
C ASP A 175 -14.37 59.84 -4.41
N SER A 176 -13.51 59.06 -3.77
CA SER A 176 -13.91 58.01 -2.81
C SER A 176 -14.74 58.57 -1.65
N SER A 177 -15.85 57.91 -1.33
CA SER A 177 -16.69 58.16 -0.16
C SER A 177 -16.65 56.94 0.75
N PHE A 178 -16.53 57.16 2.06
CA PHE A 178 -16.71 56.13 3.09
C PHE A 178 -18.14 56.11 3.65
N PHE A 179 -19.01 57.00 3.13
CA PHE A 179 -20.39 57.12 3.54
C PHE A 179 -21.26 56.04 2.87
N ASN A 180 -21.67 55.04 3.65
CA ASN A 180 -22.49 53.91 3.21
C ASN A 180 -23.80 53.82 4.02
N PRO A 181 -24.74 52.90 3.71
CA PRO A 181 -26.02 52.82 4.43
C PRO A 181 -25.87 52.63 5.95
N VAL A 182 -24.84 51.92 6.42
CA VAL A 182 -24.56 51.76 7.87
C VAL A 182 -24.12 53.08 8.50
N VAL A 183 -23.27 53.85 7.81
CA VAL A 183 -22.86 55.19 8.26
C VAL A 183 -24.05 56.17 8.22
N ALA A 184 -24.87 56.11 7.19
CA ALA A 184 -26.10 56.90 7.07
C ALA A 184 -27.08 56.60 8.23
N ALA A 185 -27.26 55.31 8.57
CA ALA A 185 -28.06 54.91 9.73
C ALA A 185 -27.50 55.48 11.04
N ARG A 186 -26.18 55.44 11.25
CA ARG A 186 -25.53 56.03 12.44
C ARG A 186 -25.72 57.55 12.51
N VAL A 187 -25.65 58.24 11.38
CA VAL A 187 -25.90 59.68 11.30
C VAL A 187 -27.37 60.01 11.58
N ALA A 188 -28.32 59.22 11.06
CA ALA A 188 -29.74 59.35 11.35
C ALA A 188 -30.03 59.09 12.84
N ALA A 189 -29.44 58.06 13.44
CA ALA A 189 -29.52 57.79 14.87
C ALA A 189 -29.02 58.97 15.71
N ARG A 190 -27.90 59.59 15.29
CA ARG A 190 -27.36 60.77 15.97
C ARG A 190 -28.27 61.99 15.82
N LEU A 191 -28.86 62.23 14.66
CA LEU A 191 -29.86 63.28 14.45
C LEU A 191 -31.09 63.07 15.34
N ALA A 192 -31.57 61.84 15.49
CA ALA A 192 -32.67 61.53 16.40
C ALA A 192 -32.34 61.91 17.85
N GLN A 193 -31.12 61.62 18.31
CA GLN A 193 -30.65 62.01 19.65
C GLN A 193 -30.55 63.53 19.80
N ILE A 194 -30.00 64.23 18.80
CA ILE A 194 -29.90 65.71 18.82
C ILE A 194 -31.28 66.33 18.91
N TYR A 195 -32.23 65.92 18.07
CA TYR A 195 -33.58 66.49 18.08
C TYR A 195 -34.37 66.11 19.34
N THR A 196 -34.10 64.95 19.95
CA THR A 196 -34.62 64.62 21.28
C THR A 196 -34.09 65.60 22.34
N HIS A 197 -32.80 65.91 22.31
CA HIS A 197 -32.18 66.87 23.22
C HIS A 197 -32.70 68.31 23.01
N LEU A 198 -32.99 68.69 21.76
CA LEU A 198 -33.58 69.98 21.39
C LEU A 198 -35.10 70.05 21.64
N GLY A 199 -35.73 68.98 22.13
CA GLY A 199 -37.17 68.93 22.43
C GLY A 199 -38.09 68.82 21.22
N ASN A 200 -37.58 68.39 20.06
CA ASN A 200 -38.34 68.23 18.82
C ASN A 200 -38.64 66.75 18.54
N GLU A 201 -39.66 66.22 19.22
CA GLU A 201 -40.05 64.81 19.14
C GLU A 201 -40.43 64.36 17.72
N ALA A 202 -41.02 65.24 16.91
CA ALA A 202 -41.42 64.93 15.54
C ALA A 202 -40.20 64.64 14.65
N GLN A 203 -39.16 65.48 14.74
CA GLN A 203 -37.91 65.25 14.02
C GLN A 203 -37.14 64.06 14.58
N ALA A 204 -37.15 63.87 15.90
CA ALA A 204 -36.52 62.70 16.52
C ALA A 204 -37.08 61.37 15.98
N LYS A 205 -38.41 61.27 15.89
CA LYS A 205 -39.09 60.09 15.35
C LYS A 205 -38.82 59.88 13.85
N HIS A 206 -38.85 60.95 13.06
CA HIS A 206 -38.53 60.89 11.63
C HIS A 206 -37.14 60.28 11.37
N TRP A 207 -36.13 60.71 12.13
CA TRP A 207 -34.77 60.21 11.95
C TRP A 207 -34.58 58.78 12.48
N GLN A 208 -35.34 58.34 13.49
CA GLN A 208 -35.37 56.92 13.91
C GLN A 208 -35.97 56.01 12.83
N GLU A 209 -37.00 56.47 12.11
CA GLU A 209 -37.58 55.70 11.00
C GLU A 209 -36.60 55.62 9.82
N ARG A 210 -35.88 56.71 9.54
CA ARG A 210 -34.84 56.75 8.49
C ARG A 210 -33.63 55.90 8.81
N GLU A 211 -33.20 55.83 10.08
CA GLU A 211 -32.17 54.89 10.54
C GLU A 211 -32.52 53.44 10.15
N ARG A 212 -33.76 53.02 10.41
CA ARG A 212 -34.22 51.66 10.06
C ARG A 212 -34.24 51.45 8.55
N ALA A 213 -34.72 52.43 7.78
CA ALA A 213 -34.76 52.35 6.33
C ALA A 213 -33.37 52.19 5.71
N TYR A 214 -32.35 52.88 6.23
CA TYR A 214 -30.97 52.73 5.76
C TYR A 214 -30.36 51.35 6.03
N MET A 215 -30.71 50.72 7.15
CA MET A 215 -30.21 49.37 7.50
C MET A 215 -30.90 48.24 6.72
N GLN A 216 -32.07 48.51 6.13
CA GLN A 216 -32.91 47.51 5.44
C GLN A 216 -32.83 47.58 3.91
N GLY A 217 -31.89 48.37 3.35
CA GLY A 217 -31.55 48.48 1.92
C GLY A 217 -32.67 48.14 0.94
N ASN A 218 -33.47 49.13 0.52
CA ASN A 218 -34.51 48.99 -0.51
C ASN A 218 -35.24 47.62 -0.53
N ALA A 219 -35.75 47.19 0.63
CA ALA A 219 -36.84 46.22 0.72
C ALA A 219 -38.16 46.88 0.29
N ALA A 220 -38.23 47.33 -0.96
CA ALA A 220 -39.49 47.56 -1.62
C ALA A 220 -39.77 46.31 -2.46
N ASP A 221 -40.67 45.48 -1.94
CA ASP A 221 -41.30 44.31 -2.56
C ASP A 221 -40.56 42.95 -2.48
N ILE A 222 -40.57 42.33 -1.28
CA ILE A 222 -40.49 40.87 -1.07
C ILE A 222 -41.30 40.61 0.20
N GLY A 223 -42.51 40.03 0.18
CA GLY A 223 -42.81 38.64 -0.16
C GLY A 223 -43.15 37.93 1.16
N GLU A 224 -44.37 37.42 1.29
CA GLU A 224 -45.02 36.80 2.47
C GLU A 224 -44.09 36.03 3.47
N ASP A 225 -44.34 36.18 4.78
CA ASP A 225 -43.61 35.57 5.91
C ASP A 225 -43.19 34.09 5.70
N ILE A 226 -41.88 33.82 5.55
CA ILE A 226 -41.31 32.46 5.53
C ILE A 226 -41.34 31.85 6.94
N ARG A 227 -41.94 30.67 7.11
CA ARG A 227 -42.01 29.96 8.40
C ARG A 227 -40.87 28.94 8.56
N ILE A 228 -40.21 28.92 9.72
CA ILE A 228 -39.05 28.06 10.00
C ILE A 228 -39.32 27.10 11.17
N SER A 229 -39.11 25.80 10.97
CA SER A 229 -39.19 24.77 12.02
C SER A 229 -37.80 24.26 12.42
N ALA A 230 -37.47 24.31 13.70
CA ALA A 230 -36.32 23.63 14.27
C ALA A 230 -36.70 22.22 14.75
N CYS A 231 -35.90 21.22 14.36
CA CYS A 231 -36.12 19.81 14.66
C CYS A 231 -34.90 19.21 15.37
N TYR A 232 -35.14 18.34 16.34
CA TYR A 232 -34.13 17.63 17.11
C TYR A 232 -34.47 16.15 17.27
N ILE A 233 -33.44 15.30 17.30
CA ILE A 233 -33.50 14.00 17.94
C ILE A 233 -32.59 14.03 19.17
N VAL A 234 -33.03 13.44 20.27
CA VAL A 234 -32.25 13.48 21.51
C VAL A 234 -32.45 12.22 22.35
N ARG A 235 -31.42 11.89 23.15
CA ARG A 235 -31.49 10.91 24.22
C ARG A 235 -30.47 11.25 25.29
N ASP A 236 -30.91 11.36 26.54
CA ASP A 236 -30.06 11.50 27.71
C ASP A 236 -29.08 12.70 27.63
N ASP A 237 -29.53 13.86 27.13
CA ASP A 237 -28.68 15.03 26.89
C ASP A 237 -29.37 16.38 27.18
N ALA A 238 -29.87 16.55 28.41
CA ALA A 238 -30.61 17.75 28.80
C ALA A 238 -29.78 19.04 28.73
N VAL A 239 -28.48 18.97 29.01
CA VAL A 239 -27.60 20.14 29.12
C VAL A 239 -27.29 20.73 27.75
N HIS A 240 -26.84 19.90 26.80
CA HIS A 240 -26.51 20.39 25.48
C HIS A 240 -27.75 20.80 24.70
N LEU A 241 -28.85 20.02 24.81
CA LEU A 241 -30.11 20.37 24.16
C LEU A 241 -30.59 21.78 24.52
N LYS A 242 -30.47 22.16 25.79
CA LYS A 242 -30.85 23.50 26.25
C LYS A 242 -30.00 24.59 25.57
N LYS A 243 -28.68 24.41 25.55
CA LYS A 243 -27.73 25.33 24.92
C LYS A 243 -27.99 25.46 23.42
N SER A 244 -28.28 24.33 22.76
CA SER A 244 -28.63 24.30 21.33
C SER A 244 -29.89 25.09 21.03
N ILE A 245 -30.98 24.83 21.75
CA ILE A 245 -32.26 25.54 21.54
C ILE A 245 -32.09 27.05 21.81
N GLU A 246 -31.35 27.43 22.85
CA GLU A 246 -31.07 28.84 23.15
C GLU A 246 -30.35 29.57 22.00
N SER A 247 -29.57 28.86 21.18
CA SER A 247 -28.86 29.47 20.04
C SER A 247 -29.77 29.82 18.86
N LEU A 248 -30.92 29.16 18.68
CA LEU A 248 -31.80 29.36 17.52
C LEU A 248 -33.24 29.76 17.83
N ARG A 249 -33.68 29.68 19.10
CA ARG A 249 -35.08 29.86 19.50
C ARG A 249 -35.71 31.19 19.06
N ASP A 250 -34.94 32.26 18.99
CA ASP A 250 -35.43 33.59 18.63
C ASP A 250 -35.56 33.78 17.11
N ALA A 251 -35.00 32.85 16.33
CA ALA A 251 -34.97 32.88 14.87
C ALA A 251 -35.93 31.88 14.22
N VAL A 252 -36.59 30.99 14.97
CA VAL A 252 -37.49 29.94 14.46
C VAL A 252 -38.93 30.10 14.97
N ASP A 253 -39.90 29.61 14.22
CA ASP A 253 -41.33 29.76 14.52
C ASP A 253 -41.95 28.51 15.16
N GLU A 254 -41.26 27.38 15.07
CA GLU A 254 -41.71 26.09 15.59
C GLU A 254 -40.49 25.28 16.10
N LEU A 255 -40.62 24.66 17.27
CA LEU A 255 -39.59 23.83 17.90
C LEU A 255 -40.15 22.42 18.14
N ILE A 256 -39.56 21.42 17.50
CA ILE A 256 -39.95 20.01 17.58
C ILE A 256 -38.77 19.21 18.10
N VAL A 257 -39.00 18.44 19.17
CA VAL A 257 -38.01 17.54 19.76
C VAL A 257 -38.57 16.13 19.76
N VAL A 258 -37.85 15.19 19.15
CA VAL A 258 -38.16 13.76 19.22
C VAL A 258 -37.24 13.10 20.24
N ASP A 259 -37.81 12.65 21.35
CA ASP A 259 -37.12 11.86 22.37
C ASP A 259 -37.10 10.38 21.98
N THR A 260 -35.92 9.76 22.04
CA THR A 260 -35.74 8.34 21.68
C THR A 260 -35.65 7.39 22.88
N GLY A 261 -36.12 7.85 24.05
CA GLY A 261 -36.15 7.08 25.30
C GLY A 261 -35.17 7.58 26.37
N SER A 262 -35.16 8.89 26.63
CA SER A 262 -34.35 9.48 27.70
C SER A 262 -34.77 9.00 29.09
N ARG A 263 -33.79 8.93 29.98
CA ARG A 263 -33.90 8.58 31.41
C ARG A 263 -33.53 9.74 32.32
N ASP A 264 -32.86 10.76 31.78
CA ASP A 264 -32.57 12.02 32.46
C ASP A 264 -33.69 13.07 32.27
N ASP A 265 -33.43 14.34 32.60
CA ASP A 265 -34.41 15.44 32.50
C ASP A 265 -34.51 16.05 31.08
N THR A 266 -34.07 15.36 30.04
CA THR A 266 -34.08 15.87 28.65
C THR A 266 -35.47 16.34 28.20
N VAL A 267 -36.51 15.54 28.47
CA VAL A 267 -37.89 15.89 28.12
C VAL A 267 -38.39 17.11 28.89
N GLY A 268 -37.98 17.26 30.15
CA GLY A 268 -38.29 18.42 30.99
C GLY A 268 -37.64 19.69 30.45
N ALA A 269 -36.35 19.62 30.11
CA ALA A 269 -35.58 20.71 29.54
C ALA A 269 -36.17 21.19 28.20
N ALA A 270 -36.51 20.26 27.29
CA ALA A 270 -37.13 20.57 26.00
C ALA A 270 -38.45 21.35 26.15
N LYS A 271 -39.34 20.89 27.04
CA LYS A 271 -40.64 21.55 27.32
C LYS A 271 -40.45 22.94 27.94
N ALA A 272 -39.47 23.10 28.83
CA ALA A 272 -39.15 24.40 29.43
C ALA A 272 -38.67 25.43 28.41
N CYS A 273 -38.03 24.97 27.33
CA CYS A 273 -37.62 25.81 26.21
C CYS A 273 -38.74 26.11 25.19
N GLY A 274 -39.94 25.56 25.40
CA GLY A 274 -41.11 25.78 24.54
C GLY A 274 -41.23 24.80 23.36
N ALA A 275 -40.47 23.69 23.36
CA ALA A 275 -40.55 22.70 22.31
C ALA A 275 -41.78 21.78 22.46
N ILE A 276 -42.31 21.34 21.32
CA ILE A 276 -43.28 20.24 21.23
C ILE A 276 -42.49 18.94 21.23
N VAL A 277 -42.69 18.10 22.25
CA VAL A 277 -41.94 16.86 22.43
C VAL A 277 -42.77 15.65 21.99
N HIS A 278 -42.19 14.82 21.13
CA HIS A 278 -42.73 13.53 20.69
C HIS A 278 -41.82 12.40 21.15
N GLU A 279 -42.37 11.23 21.47
CA GLU A 279 -41.60 10.05 21.88
C GLU A 279 -41.62 9.00 20.76
N VAL A 280 -40.44 8.48 20.42
CA VAL A 280 -40.26 7.40 19.44
C VAL A 280 -39.33 6.34 20.05
N THR A 281 -39.62 5.06 19.82
CA THR A 281 -38.75 3.98 20.32
C THR A 281 -37.48 3.89 19.47
N TRP A 282 -36.30 3.90 20.10
CA TRP A 282 -35.02 3.65 19.43
C TRP A 282 -34.99 2.24 18.81
N ALA A 283 -34.69 2.16 17.52
CA ALA A 283 -34.72 0.92 16.74
C ALA A 283 -33.41 0.65 15.98
N ASP A 284 -32.27 1.15 16.50
CA ASP A 284 -30.97 1.11 15.83
C ASP A 284 -30.99 1.75 14.41
N ASP A 285 -31.74 2.83 14.28
CA ASP A 285 -31.97 3.59 13.05
C ASP A 285 -32.08 5.08 13.38
N PHE A 286 -31.12 5.88 12.90
CA PHE A 286 -31.05 7.33 13.06
C PHE A 286 -31.97 8.10 12.10
N ALA A 287 -32.32 7.53 10.94
CA ALA A 287 -33.25 8.15 10.00
C ALA A 287 -34.70 8.07 10.51
N ALA A 288 -35.08 6.98 11.18
CA ALA A 288 -36.43 6.79 11.73
C ALA A 288 -36.91 7.94 12.64
N PRO A 289 -36.18 8.34 13.71
CA PRO A 289 -36.59 9.45 14.56
C PRO A 289 -36.47 10.81 13.85
N ARG A 290 -35.53 11.00 12.90
CA ARG A 290 -35.47 12.22 12.09
C ARG A 290 -36.69 12.37 11.18
N ASN A 291 -37.10 11.30 10.52
CA ASN A 291 -38.32 11.28 9.70
C ASN A 291 -39.59 11.49 10.54
N ALA A 292 -39.63 10.97 11.77
CA ALA A 292 -40.72 11.27 12.70
C ALA A 292 -40.79 12.76 13.02
N ALA A 293 -39.66 13.42 13.31
CA ALA A 293 -39.61 14.86 13.54
C ALA A 293 -40.10 15.65 12.31
N LEU A 294 -39.65 15.27 11.11
CA LEU A 294 -40.07 15.91 9.86
C LEU A 294 -41.58 15.80 9.60
N SER A 295 -42.21 14.70 10.00
CA SER A 295 -43.66 14.50 9.84
C SER A 295 -44.50 15.49 10.67
N HIS A 296 -43.91 16.03 11.74
CA HIS A 296 -44.55 17.02 12.61
C HIS A 296 -44.25 18.46 12.20
N ALA A 297 -43.21 18.71 11.40
CA ALA A 297 -42.78 20.04 11.01
C ALA A 297 -43.71 20.72 10.00
N THR A 298 -44.09 21.96 10.29
CA THR A 298 -45.04 22.74 9.48
C THR A 298 -44.41 23.93 8.74
N GLY A 299 -43.15 24.28 9.04
CA GLY A 299 -42.42 25.36 8.40
C GLY A 299 -42.06 25.09 6.93
N ASP A 300 -41.84 26.16 6.18
CA ASP A 300 -41.35 26.14 4.80
C ASP A 300 -39.87 25.72 4.73
N TRP A 301 -39.13 26.04 5.80
CA TRP A 301 -37.74 25.65 5.99
C TRP A 301 -37.54 24.89 7.31
N ILE A 302 -36.63 23.92 7.28
CA ILE A 302 -36.27 23.06 8.40
C ILE A 302 -34.83 23.36 8.82
N VAL A 303 -34.63 23.55 10.12
CA VAL A 303 -33.31 23.57 10.79
C VAL A 303 -33.22 22.30 11.63
N PHE A 304 -32.48 21.30 11.18
CA PHE A 304 -32.34 20.02 11.87
C PHE A 304 -30.90 19.86 12.36
N ILE A 305 -30.66 20.16 13.64
CA ILE A 305 -29.35 20.04 14.29
C ILE A 305 -29.40 19.03 15.45
N ASP A 306 -28.24 18.48 15.80
CA ASP A 306 -28.11 17.54 16.91
C ASP A 306 -28.07 18.30 18.26
N ALA A 307 -28.36 17.61 19.37
CA ALA A 307 -28.47 18.24 20.69
C ALA A 307 -27.15 18.90 21.18
N ASP A 308 -26.02 18.38 20.72
CA ASP A 308 -24.66 18.85 20.99
C ASP A 308 -24.13 19.86 19.94
N GLU A 309 -25.01 20.33 19.05
CA GLU A 309 -24.71 21.37 18.06
C GLU A 309 -25.41 22.69 18.40
N TYR A 310 -24.76 23.84 18.23
CA TYR A 310 -25.36 25.17 18.47
C TYR A 310 -24.75 26.25 17.57
N PHE A 311 -25.53 27.27 17.19
CA PHE A 311 -25.00 28.38 16.39
C PHE A 311 -24.09 29.28 17.23
N SER A 312 -22.98 29.73 16.64
CA SER A 312 -22.00 30.58 17.33
C SER A 312 -22.61 31.93 17.73
N ASP A 313 -22.14 32.53 18.83
CA ASP A 313 -22.68 33.81 19.32
C ASP A 313 -22.52 34.96 18.30
N GLU A 314 -21.48 34.88 17.47
CA GLU A 314 -21.15 35.86 16.44
C GLU A 314 -22.13 35.80 15.26
N THR A 315 -22.68 34.63 14.95
CA THR A 315 -23.43 34.39 13.70
C THR A 315 -24.89 33.97 13.91
N LYS A 316 -25.29 33.54 15.11
CA LYS A 316 -26.65 33.04 15.38
C LYS A 316 -27.76 34.00 14.98
N GLY A 317 -27.52 35.31 15.05
CA GLY A 317 -28.48 36.36 14.66
C GLY A 317 -28.79 36.39 13.16
N ASN A 318 -27.99 35.73 12.32
CA ASN A 318 -28.12 35.75 10.87
C ASN A 318 -28.92 34.55 10.31
N LEU A 319 -29.34 33.59 11.15
CA LEU A 319 -30.00 32.36 10.69
C LEU A 319 -31.19 32.64 9.74
N ARG A 320 -32.09 33.56 10.13
CA ARG A 320 -33.25 33.91 9.30
C ARG A 320 -32.84 34.61 8.00
N THR A 321 -31.85 35.50 8.06
CA THR A 321 -31.28 36.16 6.88
C THR A 321 -30.70 35.14 5.90
N ALA A 322 -29.93 34.16 6.38
CA ALA A 322 -29.33 33.12 5.55
C ALA A 322 -30.41 32.29 4.82
N ILE A 323 -31.50 31.94 5.52
CA ILE A 323 -32.63 31.20 4.95
C ILE A 323 -33.40 32.04 3.92
N THR A 324 -33.69 33.31 4.21
CA THR A 324 -34.42 34.19 3.27
C THR A 324 -33.61 34.43 1.99
N THR A 325 -32.30 34.64 2.11
CA THR A 325 -31.41 34.76 0.94
C THR A 325 -31.41 33.46 0.12
N ALA A 326 -31.28 32.32 0.80
CA ALA A 326 -31.31 31.01 0.14
C ALA A 326 -32.62 30.75 -0.60
N ASP A 327 -33.76 31.14 -0.01
CA ASP A 327 -35.08 31.00 -0.63
C ASP A 327 -35.21 31.87 -1.89
N ALA A 328 -34.75 33.13 -1.82
CA ALA A 328 -34.74 34.06 -2.96
C ALA A 328 -33.85 33.57 -4.12
N GLU A 329 -32.76 32.87 -3.82
CA GLU A 329 -31.83 32.29 -4.81
C GLU A 329 -32.29 30.92 -5.35
N GLY A 330 -33.39 30.35 -4.82
CA GLY A 330 -33.87 29.02 -5.20
C GLY A 330 -32.98 27.88 -4.71
N THR A 331 -32.24 28.09 -3.62
CA THR A 331 -31.43 27.07 -2.95
C THR A 331 -32.33 26.14 -2.12
N GLU A 332 -32.03 24.84 -2.11
CA GLU A 332 -32.86 23.83 -1.44
C GLU A 332 -32.25 23.31 -0.14
N VAL A 333 -30.92 23.23 -0.05
CA VAL A 333 -30.19 22.78 1.14
C VAL A 333 -28.99 23.72 1.36
N LEU A 334 -28.77 24.09 2.61
CA LEU A 334 -27.62 24.87 3.05
C LEU A 334 -26.62 23.97 3.77
N LEU A 335 -25.38 23.97 3.24
CA LEU A 335 -24.22 23.38 3.88
C LEU A 335 -23.59 24.42 4.79
N ILE A 336 -23.70 24.22 6.10
CA ILE A 336 -23.25 25.19 7.11
C ILE A 336 -21.85 24.79 7.59
N PRO A 337 -20.91 25.75 7.70
CA PRO A 337 -19.66 25.57 8.42
C PRO A 337 -19.92 24.96 9.80
N TRP A 338 -19.26 23.84 10.08
CA TRP A 338 -19.43 23.02 11.27
C TRP A 338 -18.07 22.90 11.96
N HIS A 339 -17.93 23.56 13.10
CA HIS A 339 -16.71 23.57 13.91
C HIS A 339 -16.86 22.61 15.07
N ASN A 340 -16.14 21.51 15.00
CA ASN A 340 -15.99 20.61 16.13
C ASN A 340 -14.94 21.17 17.09
N ILE A 341 -15.30 21.34 18.35
CA ILE A 341 -14.41 21.86 19.38
C ILE A 341 -14.27 20.86 20.53
N ASP A 342 -13.10 20.83 21.16
CA ASP A 342 -12.93 20.16 22.44
C ASP A 342 -13.67 20.97 23.52
N GLU A 343 -14.58 20.33 24.24
CA GLU A 343 -15.43 21.01 25.22
C GLU A 343 -14.62 21.61 26.39
N VAL A 344 -13.45 21.05 26.69
CA VAL A 344 -12.60 21.45 27.82
C VAL A 344 -11.61 22.54 27.43
N THR A 345 -10.95 22.41 26.28
CA THR A 345 -9.90 23.35 25.83
C THR A 345 -10.45 24.45 24.94
N GLY A 346 -11.60 24.24 24.30
CA GLY A 346 -12.16 25.13 23.28
C GLY A 346 -11.36 25.11 21.97
N GLU A 347 -10.39 24.20 21.81
CA GLU A 347 -9.62 24.07 20.59
C GLU A 347 -10.49 23.47 19.47
N VAL A 348 -10.35 24.01 18.26
CA VAL A 348 -11.01 23.49 17.07
C VAL A 348 -10.34 22.18 16.68
N LEU A 349 -11.11 21.08 16.77
CA LEU A 349 -10.68 19.72 16.43
C LEU A 349 -10.84 19.42 14.94
N LEU A 350 -11.93 19.90 14.33
CA LEU A 350 -12.24 19.66 12.92
C LEU A 350 -13.23 20.70 12.40
N ASP A 351 -12.95 21.25 11.22
CA ASP A 351 -13.90 22.06 10.47
C ASP A 351 -14.52 21.22 9.36
N SER A 352 -15.83 21.31 9.17
CA SER A 352 -16.55 20.60 8.11
C SER A 352 -17.72 21.45 7.60
N TYR A 353 -18.53 20.87 6.72
CA TYR A 353 -19.82 21.42 6.32
C TYR A 353 -20.92 20.39 6.55
N ALA A 354 -21.98 20.80 7.23
CA ALA A 354 -23.10 19.92 7.55
C ALA A 354 -24.41 20.38 6.88
N PRO A 355 -25.19 19.49 6.23
CA PRO A 355 -26.48 19.81 5.60
C PRO A 355 -27.60 19.86 6.64
N ARG A 356 -27.55 20.85 7.54
CA ARG A 356 -28.47 20.98 8.68
C ARG A 356 -29.68 21.86 8.41
N ILE A 357 -29.69 22.62 7.31
CA ILE A 357 -30.82 23.48 6.95
C ILE A 357 -31.29 23.17 5.54
N PHE A 358 -32.59 22.99 5.36
CA PHE A 358 -33.16 22.65 4.06
C PHE A 358 -34.62 23.07 3.93
N ARG A 359 -35.05 23.29 2.69
CA ARG A 359 -36.44 23.58 2.36
C ARG A 359 -37.30 22.34 2.59
N ARG A 360 -38.48 22.52 3.19
CA ARG A 360 -39.45 21.43 3.31
C ARG A 360 -40.09 21.16 1.94
N ARG A 361 -40.12 19.89 1.53
CA ARG A 361 -40.84 19.43 0.33
C ARG A 361 -41.62 18.17 0.62
N THR A 362 -42.76 18.02 -0.05
CA THR A 362 -43.58 16.81 0.05
C THR A 362 -42.80 15.60 -0.45
N GLY A 363 -42.58 14.63 0.45
CA GLY A 363 -41.88 13.39 0.15
C GLY A 363 -40.34 13.47 0.20
N ARG A 364 -39.78 14.53 0.80
CA ARG A 364 -38.37 14.60 1.21
C ARG A 364 -38.17 13.89 2.56
N TYR A 365 -37.18 13.02 2.67
CA TYR A 365 -36.96 12.17 3.85
C TYR A 365 -35.49 11.72 3.99
N TYR A 366 -35.10 11.33 5.20
CA TYR A 366 -33.80 10.75 5.51
C TYR A 366 -33.77 9.25 5.19
N VAL A 367 -32.66 8.77 4.64
CA VAL A 367 -32.43 7.36 4.29
C VAL A 367 -31.08 6.89 4.78
N GLY A 368 -31.01 5.68 5.35
CA GLY A 368 -29.83 5.04 5.93
C GLY A 368 -29.95 4.96 7.45
N ARG A 369 -29.64 3.80 8.06
CA ARG A 369 -29.79 3.64 9.52
C ARG A 369 -28.77 4.44 10.31
N ILE A 370 -27.63 4.74 9.69
CA ILE A 370 -26.58 5.61 10.21
C ILE A 370 -25.89 6.29 9.02
N HIS A 371 -25.32 7.49 9.23
CA HIS A 371 -24.88 8.36 8.16
C HIS A 371 -26.02 8.66 7.17
N GLU A 372 -27.18 9.00 7.73
CA GLU A 372 -28.41 9.23 7.00
C GLU A 372 -28.30 10.41 6.01
N GLU A 373 -28.83 10.21 4.81
CA GLU A 373 -28.84 11.20 3.73
C GLU A 373 -30.24 11.72 3.47
N LEU A 374 -30.37 13.02 3.20
CA LEU A 374 -31.64 13.63 2.79
C LEU A 374 -31.90 13.39 1.30
N ARG A 375 -33.06 12.83 0.96
CA ARG A 375 -33.45 12.50 -0.42
C ARG A 375 -34.85 12.97 -0.76
N ASP A 376 -35.07 13.24 -2.04
CA ASP A 376 -36.39 13.51 -2.61
C ASP A 376 -37.10 12.20 -3.04
N THR A 377 -38.37 12.28 -3.44
CA THR A 377 -39.21 11.10 -3.77
C THR A 377 -38.69 10.22 -4.90
N ASP A 378 -37.89 10.80 -5.80
CA ASP A 378 -37.22 10.11 -6.90
C ASP A 378 -35.85 9.53 -6.52
N GLY A 379 -35.47 9.65 -5.23
CA GLY A 379 -34.20 9.18 -4.69
C GLY A 379 -33.02 10.11 -4.93
N THR A 380 -33.23 11.29 -5.54
CA THR A 380 -32.16 12.25 -5.82
C THR A 380 -31.74 13.05 -4.58
N VAL A 381 -30.49 13.49 -4.57
CA VAL A 381 -29.95 14.40 -3.54
C VAL A 381 -30.32 15.84 -3.92
N PRO A 382 -30.90 16.64 -3.00
CA PRO A 382 -31.29 18.00 -3.32
C PRO A 382 -30.10 18.92 -3.61
N LYS A 383 -30.34 20.01 -4.34
CA LYS A 383 -29.30 21.00 -4.66
C LYS A 383 -28.81 21.72 -3.38
N THR A 384 -27.52 21.60 -3.12
CA THR A 384 -26.84 22.18 -1.94
C THR A 384 -26.02 23.42 -2.28
N ASN A 385 -26.09 24.47 -1.47
CA ASN A 385 -25.16 25.59 -1.50
C ASN A 385 -24.42 25.73 -0.16
N ALA A 386 -23.13 26.06 -0.21
CA ALA A 386 -22.34 26.34 0.98
C ALA A 386 -22.62 27.75 1.51
N VAL A 387 -22.74 27.87 2.84
CA VAL A 387 -22.88 29.14 3.55
C VAL A 387 -21.49 29.67 3.91
N ALA A 388 -21.27 30.97 3.75
CA ALA A 388 -20.03 31.59 4.17
C ALA A 388 -19.91 31.58 5.72
N PRO A 389 -18.74 31.27 6.30
CA PRO A 389 -18.54 31.27 7.76
C PRO A 389 -18.86 32.61 8.44
N ALA A 390 -18.69 33.72 7.74
CA ALA A 390 -19.08 35.03 8.27
C ALA A 390 -20.60 35.21 8.39
N LEU A 391 -21.39 34.39 7.70
CA LEU A 391 -22.85 34.48 7.69
C LEU A 391 -23.46 33.56 8.75
N LEU A 392 -23.11 32.27 8.77
CA LEU A 392 -23.67 31.31 9.72
C LEU A 392 -22.69 30.19 10.02
N THR A 393 -22.52 29.89 11.30
CA THR A 393 -21.55 28.92 11.80
C THR A 393 -22.14 28.07 12.91
N LEU A 394 -21.98 26.75 12.79
CA LEU A 394 -22.45 25.75 13.75
C LEU A 394 -21.27 25.20 14.54
N VAL A 395 -21.41 25.10 15.86
CA VAL A 395 -20.38 24.57 16.77
C VAL A 395 -20.86 23.24 17.34
N HIS A 396 -19.98 22.24 17.40
CA HIS A 396 -20.24 20.91 17.93
C HIS A 396 -19.25 20.57 19.05
N THR A 397 -19.75 20.07 20.20
CA THR A 397 -18.92 19.77 21.39
C THR A 397 -18.74 18.26 21.67
N GLY A 398 -19.12 17.39 20.73
CA GLY A 398 -19.31 15.95 20.98
C GLY A 398 -18.09 15.01 20.93
N TYR A 399 -16.85 15.51 20.77
CA TYR A 399 -15.68 14.63 20.66
C TYR A 399 -14.79 14.62 21.91
N SER A 400 -14.77 13.49 22.64
CA SER A 400 -13.66 13.13 23.54
C SER A 400 -12.98 11.84 23.03
N ALA A 401 -11.66 11.77 23.15
CA ALA A 401 -10.85 10.62 22.71
C ALA A 401 -11.19 9.29 23.44
N VAL A 402 -11.94 9.32 24.54
CA VAL A 402 -12.31 8.16 25.37
C VAL A 402 -13.63 7.50 24.88
N LEU A 403 -14.43 8.21 24.06
CA LEU A 403 -15.78 7.79 23.60
C LEU A 403 -15.80 7.15 22.19
N THR A 404 -14.65 6.97 21.55
CA THR A 404 -14.54 6.65 20.10
C THR A 404 -14.70 5.16 19.75
N ARG A 405 -14.23 4.24 20.60
CA ARG A 405 -14.25 2.80 20.27
C ARG A 405 -15.63 2.17 20.40
N GLU A 406 -16.31 2.33 21.53
CA GLU A 406 -17.68 1.79 21.73
C GLU A 406 -18.67 2.36 20.70
N LYS A 407 -18.51 3.64 20.35
CA LYS A 407 -19.28 4.30 19.28
C LYS A 407 -18.96 3.68 17.92
N GLY A 408 -17.69 3.43 17.61
CA GLY A 408 -17.25 2.74 16.39
C GLY A 408 -17.82 1.33 16.29
N GLU A 409 -17.75 0.53 17.36
CA GLU A 409 -18.30 -0.83 17.42
C GLU A 409 -19.82 -0.85 17.26
N ARG A 410 -20.53 0.10 17.90
CA ARG A 410 -21.98 0.28 17.71
C ARG A 410 -22.31 0.62 16.25
N ASN A 411 -21.59 1.58 15.67
CA ASN A 411 -21.81 2.01 14.29
C ASN A 411 -21.55 0.85 13.31
N LEU A 412 -20.48 0.07 13.53
CA LEU A 412 -20.16 -1.10 12.74
C LEU A 412 -21.29 -2.14 12.78
N ARG A 413 -21.81 -2.45 13.97
CA ARG A 413 -22.95 -3.37 14.14
C ARG A 413 -24.18 -2.92 13.35
N ILE A 414 -24.49 -1.62 13.35
CA ILE A 414 -25.63 -1.06 12.62
C ILE A 414 -25.41 -1.17 11.10
N LEU A 415 -24.21 -0.80 10.62
CA LEU A 415 -23.85 -0.86 9.20
C LEU A 415 -23.87 -2.31 8.67
N LEU A 416 -23.36 -3.28 9.43
CA LEU A 416 -23.39 -4.70 9.04
C LEU A 416 -24.82 -5.24 8.99
N ALA A 417 -25.67 -4.89 9.96
CA ALA A 417 -27.08 -5.28 9.94
C ALA A 417 -27.87 -4.62 8.78
N GLU A 418 -27.48 -3.42 8.35
CA GLU A 418 -28.02 -2.78 7.15
C GLU A 418 -27.53 -3.50 5.88
N LEU A 419 -26.25 -3.87 5.81
CA LEU A 419 -25.65 -4.58 4.68
C LEU A 419 -26.36 -5.90 4.36
N GLU A 420 -26.85 -6.62 5.37
CA GLU A 420 -27.58 -7.87 5.20
C GLU A 420 -28.97 -7.71 4.53
N THR A 421 -29.57 -6.52 4.64
CA THR A 421 -30.98 -6.30 4.29
C THR A 421 -31.20 -5.24 3.21
N THR A 422 -30.20 -4.41 2.94
CA THR A 422 -30.30 -3.32 1.97
C THR A 422 -30.28 -3.81 0.51
N ALA A 423 -31.03 -3.14 -0.35
CA ALA A 423 -30.98 -3.34 -1.80
C ALA A 423 -29.86 -2.51 -2.48
N GLU A 424 -29.24 -1.58 -1.76
CA GLU A 424 -28.22 -0.64 -2.25
C GLU A 424 -26.93 -0.70 -1.38
N PRO A 425 -26.23 -1.85 -1.32
CA PRO A 425 -25.06 -2.03 -0.45
C PRO A 425 -23.90 -1.06 -0.77
N GLU A 426 -23.82 -0.54 -1.99
CA GLU A 426 -22.84 0.44 -2.44
C GLU A 426 -22.88 1.77 -1.67
N ARG A 427 -23.98 2.08 -0.99
CA ARG A 427 -24.10 3.30 -0.19
C ARG A 427 -23.27 3.24 1.09
N ILE A 428 -23.10 2.05 1.66
CA ILE A 428 -22.51 1.88 2.98
C ILE A 428 -21.05 1.43 2.96
N TRP A 429 -20.50 1.06 1.80
CA TRP A 429 -19.09 0.65 1.69
C TRP A 429 -18.12 1.73 2.20
N GLY A 430 -18.33 2.99 1.85
CA GLY A 430 -17.47 4.08 2.32
C GLY A 430 -17.53 4.31 3.84
N TYR A 431 -18.68 4.07 4.45
CA TYR A 431 -18.86 4.15 5.91
C TYR A 431 -18.30 2.93 6.63
N LEU A 432 -18.44 1.74 6.06
CA LEU A 432 -17.80 0.52 6.56
C LEU A 432 -16.27 0.67 6.53
N ALA A 433 -15.72 1.16 5.41
CA ALA A 433 -14.29 1.40 5.27
C ALA A 433 -13.75 2.34 6.35
N GLU A 434 -14.41 3.49 6.55
CA GLU A 434 -14.05 4.46 7.60
C GLU A 434 -14.20 3.87 9.01
N THR A 435 -15.25 3.10 9.26
CA THR A 435 -15.50 2.53 10.60
C THR A 435 -14.44 1.49 10.95
N TYR A 436 -14.12 0.58 10.01
CA TYR A 436 -13.03 -0.39 10.20
C TYR A 436 -11.68 0.30 10.35
N ASP A 437 -11.43 1.36 9.58
CA ASP A 437 -10.20 2.15 9.68
C ASP A 437 -10.03 2.78 11.07
N ASN A 438 -11.10 3.40 11.58
CA ASN A 438 -11.11 4.00 12.92
C ASN A 438 -10.98 2.97 14.05
N LEU A 439 -11.35 1.70 13.81
CA LEU A 439 -11.18 0.59 14.74
C LEU A 439 -9.81 -0.10 14.62
N GLY A 440 -8.99 0.30 13.64
CA GLY A 440 -7.66 -0.27 13.40
C GLY A 440 -7.65 -1.57 12.58
N ASP A 441 -8.78 -1.94 11.95
CA ASP A 441 -8.88 -3.11 11.07
C ASP A 441 -8.57 -2.71 9.63
N ALA A 442 -7.27 -2.67 9.30
CA ALA A 442 -6.81 -2.28 7.98
C ALA A 442 -7.28 -3.21 6.85
N TYR A 443 -7.50 -4.50 7.15
CA TYR A 443 -7.93 -5.48 6.15
C TYR A 443 -9.33 -5.18 5.64
N HIS A 444 -10.31 -5.09 6.55
CA HIS A 444 -11.69 -4.80 6.15
C HIS A 444 -11.84 -3.37 5.63
N ALA A 445 -11.08 -2.41 6.19
CA ALA A 445 -11.02 -1.05 5.68
C ALA A 445 -10.60 -1.03 4.20
N GLU A 446 -9.54 -1.75 3.83
CA GLU A 446 -9.08 -1.89 2.45
C GLU A 446 -10.16 -2.52 1.56
N GLN A 447 -10.77 -3.63 1.99
CA GLN A 447 -11.78 -4.35 1.21
C GLN A 447 -12.96 -3.45 0.84
N TYR A 448 -13.54 -2.74 1.81
CA TYR A 448 -14.67 -1.87 1.56
C TYR A 448 -14.27 -0.58 0.82
N ALA A 449 -13.10 -0.01 1.11
CA ALA A 449 -12.60 1.15 0.39
C ALA A 449 -12.37 0.85 -1.09
N ARG A 450 -11.85 -0.34 -1.43
CA ARG A 450 -11.70 -0.78 -2.83
C ARG A 450 -13.03 -0.90 -3.56
N LYS A 451 -14.06 -1.45 -2.88
CA LYS A 451 -15.42 -1.54 -3.44
C LYS A 451 -16.00 -0.16 -3.73
N ASP A 452 -15.84 0.79 -2.80
CA ASP A 452 -16.29 2.17 -2.97
C ASP A 452 -15.53 2.91 -4.10
N VAL A 453 -14.20 2.82 -4.12
CA VAL A 453 -13.34 3.43 -5.16
C VAL A 453 -13.64 2.88 -6.56
N ALA A 454 -14.04 1.59 -6.67
CA ALA A 454 -14.42 0.98 -7.95
C ALA A 454 -15.68 1.61 -8.58
N LEU A 455 -16.51 2.31 -7.80
CA LEU A 455 -17.66 3.06 -8.30
C LEU A 455 -17.28 4.40 -8.93
N GLY A 456 -16.03 4.85 -8.73
CA GLY A 456 -15.56 6.17 -9.15
C GLY A 456 -16.02 7.30 -8.24
N ARG A 457 -15.76 8.54 -8.66
CA ARG A 457 -16.16 9.74 -7.91
C ARG A 457 -17.69 9.90 -7.88
N ARG A 458 -18.27 9.91 -6.68
CA ARG A 458 -19.70 10.16 -6.44
C ARG A 458 -19.95 11.61 -6.02
N GLY A 459 -21.17 12.10 -6.25
CA GLY A 459 -21.61 13.45 -5.83
C GLY A 459 -22.00 13.52 -4.35
N VAL A 460 -21.18 12.95 -3.47
CA VAL A 460 -21.38 12.96 -2.01
C VAL A 460 -20.32 13.84 -1.34
N VAL A 461 -20.60 14.34 -0.13
CA VAL A 461 -19.61 15.08 0.65
C VAL A 461 -18.49 14.10 1.06
N TYR A 462 -17.23 14.51 0.93
CA TYR A 462 -16.04 13.68 1.22
C TYR A 462 -15.91 12.40 0.36
N ALA A 463 -16.22 12.47 -0.94
CA ALA A 463 -16.07 11.33 -1.84
C ALA A 463 -14.61 10.84 -1.96
N SER A 464 -13.63 11.67 -1.60
CA SER A 464 -12.21 11.30 -1.57
C SER A 464 -11.80 10.44 -0.35
N ARG A 465 -12.68 10.17 0.61
CA ARG A 465 -12.38 9.45 1.85
C ARG A 465 -11.71 8.08 1.63
N CYS A 466 -12.36 7.19 0.88
CA CYS A 466 -11.85 5.84 0.63
C CYS A 466 -10.54 5.84 -0.15
N TRP A 467 -10.35 6.85 -1.02
CA TRP A 467 -9.09 7.06 -1.72
C TRP A 467 -7.95 7.36 -0.74
N ARG A 468 -8.18 8.26 0.24
CA ARG A 468 -7.18 8.57 1.28
C ARG A 468 -6.85 7.35 2.15
N ILE A 469 -7.85 6.56 2.54
CA ILE A 469 -7.65 5.32 3.31
C ILE A 469 -6.71 4.39 2.56
N LEU A 470 -6.99 4.11 1.28
CA LEU A 470 -6.16 3.23 0.47
C LEU A 470 -4.77 3.80 0.19
N LEU A 471 -4.64 5.10 -0.10
CA LEU A 471 -3.34 5.76 -0.31
C LEU A 471 -2.46 5.65 0.92
N ARG A 472 -3.03 5.88 2.12
CA ARG A 472 -2.31 5.72 3.39
C ARG A 472 -1.90 4.26 3.63
N ILE A 473 -2.80 3.29 3.41
CA ILE A 473 -2.50 1.86 3.59
C ILE A 473 -1.39 1.41 2.65
N TYR A 474 -1.43 1.80 1.37
CA TYR A 474 -0.44 1.37 0.39
C TYR A 474 0.87 2.16 0.51
N GLY A 475 0.81 3.43 0.87
CA GLY A 475 1.99 4.31 1.01
C GLY A 475 2.92 3.92 2.17
N VAL A 476 2.42 3.23 3.20
CA VAL A 476 3.24 2.71 4.31
C VAL A 476 3.80 1.30 4.07
N GLN A 477 3.44 0.65 2.96
CA GLN A 477 3.83 -0.72 2.59
C GLN A 477 4.70 -0.69 1.32
N PRO A 478 6.05 -0.64 1.45
CA PRO A 478 6.95 -0.55 0.29
C PRO A 478 6.73 -1.63 -0.76
N GLU A 479 6.35 -2.84 -0.36
CA GLU A 479 6.01 -3.98 -1.22
C GLU A 479 4.78 -3.73 -2.10
N ARG A 480 3.93 -2.76 -1.74
CA ARG A 480 2.74 -2.37 -2.49
C ARG A 480 2.95 -1.13 -3.37
N ARG A 481 4.21 -0.72 -3.62
CA ARG A 481 4.51 0.48 -4.41
C ARG A 481 3.80 0.53 -5.77
N ASP A 482 3.65 -0.59 -6.47
CA ASP A 482 2.91 -0.66 -7.75
C ASP A 482 1.43 -0.29 -7.59
N ALA A 483 0.77 -0.88 -6.58
CA ALA A 483 -0.63 -0.59 -6.27
C ALA A 483 -0.80 0.85 -5.76
N TYR A 484 0.18 1.36 -5.00
CA TYR A 484 0.21 2.74 -4.52
C TYR A 484 0.28 3.73 -5.68
N LEU A 485 1.21 3.56 -6.62
CA LEU A 485 1.35 4.44 -7.79
C LEU A 485 0.11 4.41 -8.68
N ALA A 486 -0.41 3.22 -8.99
CA ALA A 486 -1.61 3.08 -9.80
C ALA A 486 -2.85 3.70 -9.15
N LEU A 487 -2.96 3.66 -7.82
CA LEU A 487 -4.03 4.31 -7.09
C LEU A 487 -3.86 5.83 -7.03
N ALA A 488 -2.64 6.31 -6.77
CA ALA A 488 -2.34 7.73 -6.68
C ALA A 488 -2.56 8.46 -8.01
N GLU A 489 -2.20 7.82 -9.12
CA GLU A 489 -2.49 8.35 -10.47
C GLU A 489 -4.00 8.51 -10.68
N LYS A 490 -4.79 7.49 -10.33
CA LYS A 490 -6.26 7.55 -10.42
C LYS A 490 -6.85 8.58 -9.46
N ALA A 491 -6.28 8.74 -8.26
CA ALA A 491 -6.76 9.70 -7.27
C ALA A 491 -6.59 11.14 -7.76
N VAL A 492 -5.44 11.48 -8.36
CA VAL A 492 -5.20 12.79 -8.98
C VAL A 492 -6.15 13.04 -10.15
N GLN A 493 -6.47 12.01 -10.95
CA GLN A 493 -7.44 12.15 -12.03
C GLN A 493 -8.87 12.36 -11.53
N ALA A 494 -9.25 11.70 -10.43
CA ALA A 494 -10.58 11.80 -9.83
C ALA A 494 -10.78 13.12 -9.06
N PHE A 495 -9.74 13.61 -8.39
CA PHE A 495 -9.75 14.81 -7.56
C PHE A 495 -8.58 15.75 -7.87
N PRO A 496 -8.49 16.29 -9.10
CA PRO A 496 -7.39 17.17 -9.50
C PRO A 496 -7.34 18.48 -8.72
N GLU A 497 -8.44 18.84 -8.05
CA GLU A 497 -8.55 20.02 -7.18
C GLU A 497 -7.96 19.84 -5.77
N LEU A 498 -7.68 18.60 -5.33
CA LEU A 498 -7.18 18.33 -3.99
C LEU A 498 -5.64 18.31 -3.95
N PRO A 499 -4.98 19.25 -3.24
CA PRO A 499 -3.52 19.31 -3.16
C PRO A 499 -2.88 18.01 -2.66
N GLU A 500 -3.47 17.37 -1.65
CA GLU A 500 -2.94 16.13 -1.09
C GLU A 500 -2.90 14.98 -2.09
N MET A 501 -3.79 14.93 -3.09
CA MET A 501 -3.77 13.85 -4.09
C MET A 501 -2.54 13.97 -4.99
N HIS A 502 -2.18 15.20 -5.37
CA HIS A 502 -0.94 15.48 -6.11
C HIS A 502 0.30 15.21 -5.26
N ALA A 503 0.24 15.51 -3.95
CA ALA A 503 1.34 15.19 -3.03
C ALA A 503 1.56 13.67 -2.93
N GLU A 504 0.49 12.88 -2.74
CA GLU A 504 0.55 11.41 -2.70
C GLU A 504 1.05 10.82 -4.02
N TYR A 505 0.64 11.38 -5.17
CA TYR A 505 1.16 10.95 -6.48
C TYR A 505 2.66 11.25 -6.65
N ALA A 506 3.12 12.41 -6.18
CA ALA A 506 4.54 12.74 -6.16
C ALA A 506 5.35 11.77 -5.28
N GLU A 507 4.86 11.45 -4.08
CA GLU A 507 5.47 10.47 -3.18
C GLU A 507 5.50 9.06 -3.81
N ALA A 508 4.41 8.64 -4.46
CA ALA A 508 4.36 7.37 -5.16
C ALA A 508 5.37 7.29 -6.31
N LEU A 509 5.58 8.39 -7.06
CA LEU A 509 6.64 8.47 -8.08
C LEU A 509 8.03 8.40 -7.45
N ALA A 510 8.24 9.07 -6.31
CA ALA A 510 9.50 9.04 -5.58
C ALA A 510 9.84 7.63 -5.06
N ALA A 511 8.84 6.83 -4.67
CA ALA A 511 9.02 5.42 -4.30
C ALA A 511 9.52 4.52 -5.44
N PHE A 512 9.38 4.96 -6.70
CA PHE A 512 9.99 4.36 -7.90
C PHE A 512 11.26 5.09 -8.36
N HIS A 513 11.84 5.94 -7.52
CA HIS A 513 13.05 6.71 -7.84
C HIS A 513 12.88 7.62 -9.06
N ARG A 514 11.64 7.94 -9.46
CA ARG A 514 11.29 8.85 -10.57
C ARG A 514 11.30 10.29 -10.08
N TYR A 515 12.42 10.72 -9.51
CA TYR A 515 12.53 11.97 -8.75
C TYR A 515 12.22 13.24 -9.54
N ARG A 516 12.55 13.26 -10.83
CA ARG A 516 12.15 14.37 -11.71
C ARG A 516 10.65 14.48 -11.83
N GLU A 517 9.99 13.37 -12.16
CA GLU A 517 8.54 13.31 -12.31
C GLU A 517 7.82 13.57 -10.98
N ALA A 518 8.37 13.07 -9.87
CA ALA A 518 7.89 13.36 -8.52
C ALA A 518 7.94 14.86 -8.22
N ALA A 519 9.06 15.53 -8.54
CA ALA A 519 9.18 16.98 -8.34
C ALA A 519 8.23 17.77 -9.23
N GLU A 520 8.01 17.34 -10.48
CA GLU A 520 7.04 17.96 -11.41
C GLU A 520 5.59 17.74 -10.91
N ALA A 521 5.26 16.54 -10.43
CA ALA A 521 3.95 16.18 -9.88
C ALA A 521 3.62 16.86 -8.54
N ALA A 522 4.64 17.28 -7.77
CA ALA A 522 4.44 18.00 -6.51
C ALA A 522 4.04 19.46 -6.70
N VAL A 523 4.31 20.08 -7.86
CA VAL A 523 4.05 21.50 -8.10
C VAL A 523 2.57 21.87 -7.91
N PRO A 524 1.58 21.15 -8.49
CA PRO A 524 0.17 21.43 -8.25
C PRO A 524 -0.22 21.40 -6.76
N ALA A 525 0.30 20.47 -5.97
CA ALA A 525 0.03 20.42 -4.53
C ALA A 525 0.50 21.70 -3.79
N LEU A 526 1.53 22.38 -4.31
CA LEU A 526 2.07 23.60 -3.72
C LEU A 526 1.37 24.87 -4.21
N GLU A 527 0.73 24.83 -5.37
CA GLU A 527 0.14 26.00 -6.03
C GLU A 527 -1.39 26.06 -5.95
N LEU A 528 -2.06 24.90 -5.85
CA LEU A 528 -3.51 24.85 -5.77
C LEU A 528 -4.04 25.57 -4.52
N PRO A 529 -5.10 26.39 -4.66
CA PRO A 529 -5.81 26.91 -3.51
C PRO A 529 -6.53 25.77 -2.78
N LEU A 530 -6.72 25.91 -1.46
CA LEU A 530 -7.53 24.96 -0.71
C LEU A 530 -8.98 24.99 -1.25
N PRO A 531 -9.54 23.86 -1.70
CA PRO A 531 -10.89 23.83 -2.24
C PRO A 531 -11.93 24.20 -1.19
N THR A 532 -12.96 24.92 -1.63
CA THR A 532 -14.14 25.25 -0.84
C THR A 532 -15.34 24.50 -1.42
N GLY A 533 -16.03 23.67 -0.63
CA GLY A 533 -17.18 22.89 -1.11
C GLY A 533 -17.33 21.52 -0.45
N THR A 534 -17.79 20.54 -1.23
CA THR A 534 -18.09 19.16 -0.77
C THR A 534 -16.86 18.31 -0.52
N GLU A 535 -15.69 18.73 -1.02
CA GLU A 535 -14.39 18.12 -0.76
C GLU A 535 -13.56 19.09 0.07
N GLN A 536 -13.20 18.68 1.27
CA GLN A 536 -12.23 19.39 2.09
C GLN A 536 -10.84 18.87 1.78
N SER A 537 -9.87 19.77 1.70
CA SER A 537 -8.46 19.40 1.72
C SER A 537 -7.95 19.31 3.15
N PHE A 538 -7.24 18.23 3.46
CA PHE A 538 -6.52 18.07 4.73
C PHE A 538 -5.04 18.47 4.60
N PHE A 539 -4.66 19.12 3.50
CA PHE A 539 -3.28 19.47 3.20
C PHE A 539 -2.85 20.74 3.93
N THR A 540 -2.23 20.58 5.11
CA THR A 540 -1.86 21.70 5.98
C THR A 540 -0.61 22.47 5.48
N ASP A 541 -0.36 23.65 6.03
CA ASP A 541 0.85 24.42 5.73
C ASP A 541 2.14 23.68 6.17
N GLU A 542 2.08 22.86 7.23
CA GLU A 542 3.17 21.98 7.63
C GLU A 542 3.43 20.88 6.59
N MET A 543 2.38 20.24 6.09
CA MET A 543 2.48 19.23 5.01
C MET A 543 3.05 19.86 3.73
N LYS A 544 2.61 21.08 3.41
CA LYS A 544 3.14 21.87 2.29
C LYS A 544 4.62 22.21 2.46
N ALA A 545 5.04 22.57 3.67
CA ALA A 545 6.44 22.82 3.98
C ALA A 545 7.30 21.55 3.90
N GLU A 546 6.77 20.41 4.34
CA GLU A 546 7.42 19.11 4.21
C GLU A 546 7.57 18.69 2.74
N LEU A 547 6.51 18.80 1.94
CA LEU A 547 6.57 18.50 0.51
C LEU A 547 7.60 19.37 -0.22
N ARG A 548 7.73 20.67 0.13
CA ARG A 548 8.80 21.53 -0.41
C ARG A 548 10.19 21.03 -0.05
N ARG A 549 10.41 20.56 1.19
CA ARG A 549 11.70 19.98 1.60
C ARG A 549 12.01 18.72 0.79
N ARG A 550 11.02 17.84 0.64
CA ARG A 550 11.15 16.61 -0.17
C ARG A 550 11.42 16.90 -1.64
N MET A 551 10.66 17.82 -2.23
CA MET A 551 10.87 18.27 -3.61
C MET A 551 12.30 18.79 -3.84
N ALA A 552 12.84 19.58 -2.90
CA ALA A 552 14.23 20.05 -2.98
C ALA A 552 15.25 18.90 -2.89
N ILE A 553 14.98 17.87 -2.09
CA ILE A 553 15.81 16.65 -2.03
C ILE A 553 15.72 15.90 -3.36
N TRP A 554 14.52 15.67 -3.90
CA TRP A 554 14.31 14.98 -5.18
C TRP A 554 15.02 15.68 -6.34
N GLN A 555 14.96 17.01 -6.40
CA GLN A 555 15.68 17.80 -7.41
C GLN A 555 17.20 17.65 -7.28
N ARG A 556 17.73 17.61 -6.05
CA ARG A 556 19.16 17.36 -5.80
C ARG A 556 19.56 15.95 -6.25
N ILE A 557 18.72 14.96 -5.99
CA ILE A 557 18.95 13.58 -6.43
C ILE A 557 18.94 13.50 -7.95
N ASP A 558 17.94 14.06 -8.64
CA ASP A 558 17.87 14.05 -10.10
C ASP A 558 19.08 14.75 -10.74
N THR A 559 19.55 15.85 -10.15
CA THR A 559 20.77 16.53 -10.60
C THR A 559 21.99 15.62 -10.43
N HIS A 560 22.17 15.04 -9.23
CA HIS A 560 23.31 14.17 -8.92
C HIS A 560 23.31 12.87 -9.75
N ALA A 561 22.13 12.34 -10.11
CA ALA A 561 22.00 11.16 -10.96
C ALA A 561 22.65 11.32 -12.35
N ARG A 562 22.77 12.55 -12.83
CA ARG A 562 23.44 12.87 -14.11
C ARG A 562 24.96 13.00 -13.98
N GLU A 563 25.46 13.13 -12.76
CA GLU A 563 26.89 13.32 -12.46
C GLU A 563 27.59 12.02 -12.07
N ILE A 564 26.87 11.08 -11.44
CA ILE A 564 27.46 9.81 -11.01
C ILE A 564 27.91 8.94 -12.18
N ARG A 565 29.07 8.28 -12.01
CA ARG A 565 29.54 7.20 -12.87
C ARG A 565 29.33 5.84 -12.22
N ILE A 566 28.83 4.89 -13.00
CA ILE A 566 28.53 3.52 -12.57
C ILE A 566 29.34 2.52 -13.41
N ALA A 567 30.09 1.64 -12.74
CA ALA A 567 30.76 0.50 -13.38
C ALA A 567 30.01 -0.79 -13.08
N ALA A 568 29.56 -1.51 -14.12
CA ALA A 568 29.10 -2.89 -13.98
C ALA A 568 30.29 -3.84 -14.10
N CYS A 569 30.50 -4.66 -13.07
CA CYS A 569 31.64 -5.55 -12.94
C CYS A 569 31.18 -7.00 -12.83
N VAL A 570 31.78 -7.89 -13.63
CA VAL A 570 31.52 -9.33 -13.59
C VAL A 570 32.77 -10.12 -13.96
N PHE A 571 32.91 -11.35 -13.47
CA PHE A 571 33.88 -12.32 -13.98
C PHE A 571 33.13 -13.52 -14.55
N ALA A 572 33.64 -14.14 -15.61
CA ALA A 572 32.91 -15.18 -16.34
C ALA A 572 33.81 -16.34 -16.79
N ARG A 573 33.19 -17.51 -17.00
CA ARG A 573 33.83 -18.66 -17.66
C ARG A 573 32.82 -19.54 -18.39
N ASN A 574 32.83 -19.50 -19.71
CA ASN A 574 31.95 -20.31 -20.55
C ASN A 574 30.45 -20.11 -20.25
N ASP A 575 30.00 -18.86 -20.10
CA ASP A 575 28.62 -18.47 -19.75
C ASP A 575 27.99 -17.61 -20.85
N ARG A 576 28.19 -17.96 -22.12
CA ARG A 576 27.78 -17.10 -23.25
C ARG A 576 26.30 -16.69 -23.23
N GLN A 577 25.41 -17.59 -22.83
CA GLN A 577 23.96 -17.34 -22.84
C GLN A 577 23.55 -16.28 -21.80
N ASP A 578 24.00 -16.43 -20.57
CA ASP A 578 23.68 -15.49 -19.49
C ASP A 578 24.44 -14.17 -19.65
N MET A 579 25.67 -14.22 -20.20
CA MET A 579 26.45 -13.04 -20.55
C MET A 579 25.69 -12.11 -21.51
N GLU A 580 24.96 -12.64 -22.50
CA GLU A 580 24.13 -11.81 -23.39
C GLU A 580 23.02 -11.07 -22.64
N HIS A 581 22.39 -11.71 -21.64
CA HIS A 581 21.37 -11.08 -20.80
C HIS A 581 21.99 -10.04 -19.87
N TRP A 582 23.08 -10.39 -19.19
CA TRP A 582 23.83 -9.51 -18.31
C TRP A 582 24.27 -8.22 -19.04
N LEU A 583 24.84 -8.35 -20.24
CA LEU A 583 25.30 -7.21 -21.03
C LEU A 583 24.16 -6.26 -21.43
N LYS A 584 22.99 -6.80 -21.82
CA LYS A 584 21.81 -6.00 -22.14
C LYS A 584 21.28 -5.28 -20.89
N ASN A 585 21.23 -5.96 -19.75
CA ASN A 585 20.78 -5.39 -18.48
C ASN A 585 21.73 -4.28 -18.00
N ALA A 586 23.04 -4.55 -17.99
CA ALA A 586 24.08 -3.61 -17.62
C ALA A 586 24.15 -2.37 -18.53
N ALA A 587 23.77 -2.49 -19.80
CA ALA A 587 23.76 -1.37 -20.73
C ALA A 587 22.73 -0.28 -20.39
N VAL A 588 21.73 -0.57 -19.56
CA VAL A 588 20.71 0.41 -19.15
C VAL A 588 21.27 1.39 -18.12
N TYR A 589 22.12 0.93 -17.20
CA TYR A 589 22.57 1.73 -16.06
C TYR A 589 24.06 2.10 -16.08
N ALA A 590 24.92 1.26 -16.66
CA ALA A 590 26.36 1.38 -16.51
C ALA A 590 27.01 2.30 -17.55
N ASP A 591 27.87 3.20 -17.07
CA ASP A 591 28.76 4.02 -17.91
C ASP A 591 29.96 3.21 -18.40
N GLU A 592 30.35 2.19 -17.63
CA GLU A 592 31.43 1.27 -17.94
C GLU A 592 31.01 -0.17 -17.63
N ARG A 593 31.25 -1.10 -18.57
CA ARG A 593 31.05 -2.54 -18.37
C ARG A 593 32.41 -3.23 -18.37
N ILE A 594 32.74 -3.93 -17.30
CA ILE A 594 34.03 -4.59 -17.08
C ILE A 594 33.78 -6.08 -16.91
N VAL A 595 34.41 -6.88 -17.76
CA VAL A 595 34.34 -8.34 -17.73
C VAL A 595 35.72 -8.90 -17.50
N LEU A 596 35.88 -9.71 -16.45
CA LEU A 596 37.09 -10.46 -16.18
C LEU A 596 36.92 -11.89 -16.73
N ASP A 597 37.56 -12.20 -17.85
CA ASP A 597 37.49 -13.54 -18.46
C ASP A 597 38.51 -14.46 -17.78
N THR A 598 38.03 -15.60 -17.27
CA THR A 598 38.84 -16.57 -16.55
C THR A 598 39.30 -17.77 -17.39
N GLY A 599 39.21 -17.62 -18.73
CA GLY A 599 39.65 -18.61 -19.72
C GLY A 599 38.48 -19.25 -20.47
N SER A 600 37.56 -18.42 -20.98
CA SER A 600 36.41 -18.89 -21.77
C SER A 600 36.81 -19.43 -23.14
N THR A 601 36.02 -20.38 -23.65
CA THR A 601 36.24 -21.11 -24.91
C THR A 601 34.96 -21.26 -25.75
N ASP A 602 33.82 -20.78 -25.25
CA ASP A 602 32.49 -20.93 -25.85
C ASP A 602 31.99 -19.69 -26.62
N GLY A 603 32.82 -18.65 -26.70
CA GLY A 603 32.46 -17.37 -27.31
C GLY A 603 32.04 -16.27 -26.32
N THR A 604 32.11 -16.51 -24.99
CA THR A 604 31.75 -15.52 -23.96
C THR A 604 32.54 -14.21 -24.11
N ARG A 605 33.84 -14.31 -24.40
CA ARG A 605 34.72 -13.14 -24.59
C ARG A 605 34.29 -12.28 -25.77
N GLU A 606 34.16 -12.89 -26.94
CA GLU A 606 33.79 -12.20 -28.17
C GLU A 606 32.40 -11.55 -28.03
N CYS A 607 31.51 -12.18 -27.25
CA CYS A 607 30.21 -11.62 -26.92
C CYS A 607 30.34 -10.33 -26.09
N ALA A 608 31.14 -10.33 -25.02
CA ALA A 608 31.39 -9.16 -24.17
C ALA A 608 32.06 -8.01 -24.94
N GLU A 609 33.10 -8.29 -25.72
CA GLU A 609 33.81 -7.30 -26.53
C GLU A 609 32.86 -6.65 -27.56
N ARG A 610 32.04 -7.47 -28.25
CA ARG A 610 31.06 -6.97 -29.23
C ARG A 610 29.99 -6.07 -28.61
N ALA A 611 29.63 -6.32 -27.35
CA ALA A 611 28.71 -5.47 -26.59
C ALA A 611 29.39 -4.23 -25.99
N GLY A 612 30.66 -3.97 -26.27
CA GLY A 612 31.40 -2.80 -25.82
C GLY A 612 31.88 -2.88 -24.37
N ALA A 613 31.94 -4.06 -23.76
CA ALA A 613 32.57 -4.25 -22.47
C ALA A 613 34.11 -4.27 -22.58
N LYS A 614 34.79 -3.77 -21.54
CA LYS A 614 36.25 -3.92 -21.41
C LYS A 614 36.53 -5.30 -20.82
N VAL A 615 37.18 -6.16 -21.61
CA VAL A 615 37.49 -7.53 -21.19
C VAL A 615 38.95 -7.65 -20.76
N TYR A 616 39.20 -8.23 -19.60
CA TYR A 616 40.52 -8.43 -19.01
C TYR A 616 40.75 -9.91 -18.71
N ASP A 617 41.97 -10.39 -18.95
CA ASP A 617 42.36 -11.78 -18.70
C ASP A 617 42.76 -11.98 -17.23
N PHE A 618 42.21 -13.01 -16.59
CA PHE A 618 42.60 -13.44 -15.24
C PHE A 618 42.71 -14.96 -15.18
N LEU A 619 43.89 -15.49 -14.81
CA LEU A 619 44.03 -16.94 -14.69
C LEU A 619 43.26 -17.44 -13.45
N TRP A 620 42.27 -18.31 -13.65
CA TRP A 620 41.52 -18.92 -12.55
C TRP A 620 42.46 -19.65 -11.58
N GLN A 621 42.36 -19.30 -10.29
CA GLN A 621 43.24 -19.78 -9.22
C GLN A 621 42.47 -20.37 -8.02
N ASP A 622 41.24 -20.84 -8.24
CA ASP A 622 40.35 -21.41 -7.21
C ASP A 622 40.05 -20.44 -6.04
N ASP A 623 39.88 -19.15 -6.36
CA ASP A 623 39.61 -18.08 -5.40
C ASP A 623 38.66 -17.03 -6.02
N PHE A 624 37.40 -17.04 -5.56
CA PHE A 624 36.37 -16.12 -6.06
C PHE A 624 36.59 -14.68 -5.60
N ALA A 625 37.01 -14.45 -4.35
CA ALA A 625 37.34 -13.11 -3.86
C ALA A 625 38.49 -12.48 -4.66
N ALA A 626 39.48 -13.27 -5.07
CA ALA A 626 40.56 -12.77 -5.92
C ALA A 626 40.04 -12.29 -7.29
N ALA A 627 39.10 -13.01 -7.91
CA ALA A 627 38.47 -12.60 -9.16
C ALA A 627 37.61 -11.33 -8.96
N ARG A 628 36.78 -11.26 -7.91
CA ARG A 628 35.97 -10.06 -7.59
C ARG A 628 36.84 -8.82 -7.32
N ASN A 629 37.94 -8.98 -6.58
CA ASN A 629 38.87 -7.89 -6.33
C ASN A 629 39.62 -7.46 -7.59
N ALA A 630 40.00 -8.41 -8.47
CA ALA A 630 40.68 -8.11 -9.72
C ALA A 630 39.77 -7.32 -10.68
N VAL A 631 38.49 -7.68 -10.81
CA VAL A 631 37.55 -6.92 -11.64
C VAL A 631 37.29 -5.52 -11.06
N LEU A 632 37.15 -5.39 -9.74
CA LEU A 632 36.96 -4.10 -9.08
C LEU A 632 38.17 -3.17 -9.23
N ALA A 633 39.39 -3.71 -9.32
CA ALA A 633 40.60 -2.91 -9.52
C ALA A 633 40.64 -2.18 -10.87
N HIS A 634 39.82 -2.61 -11.84
CA HIS A 634 39.69 -1.97 -13.14
C HIS A 634 38.59 -0.89 -13.20
N ALA A 635 37.73 -0.80 -12.17
CA ALA A 635 36.60 0.13 -12.17
C ALA A 635 37.02 1.58 -11.90
N ASP A 636 36.66 2.49 -12.80
CA ASP A 636 36.82 3.94 -12.67
C ASP A 636 35.44 4.61 -12.61
N ALA A 637 34.77 4.48 -11.45
CA ALA A 637 33.40 4.92 -11.22
C ALA A 637 33.16 5.26 -9.74
N ASP A 638 32.09 6.01 -9.44
CA ASP A 638 31.68 6.33 -8.07
C ASP A 638 31.03 5.11 -7.37
N TRP A 639 30.34 4.29 -8.16
CA TRP A 639 29.70 3.06 -7.74
C TRP A 639 30.10 1.89 -8.63
N ALA A 640 30.31 0.72 -8.01
CA ALA A 640 30.43 -0.55 -8.71
C ALA A 640 29.21 -1.43 -8.43
N VAL A 641 28.62 -1.94 -9.50
CA VAL A 641 27.56 -2.94 -9.48
C VAL A 641 28.21 -4.28 -9.78
N VAL A 642 28.24 -5.17 -8.79
CA VAL A 642 28.96 -6.45 -8.87
C VAL A 642 27.93 -7.57 -8.91
N LEU A 643 27.49 -7.94 -10.10
CA LEU A 643 26.55 -9.06 -10.30
C LEU A 643 27.31 -10.29 -10.81
N ASP A 644 26.81 -11.47 -10.47
CA ASP A 644 27.24 -12.71 -11.13
C ASP A 644 26.66 -12.78 -12.57
N VAL A 645 27.24 -13.59 -13.46
CA VAL A 645 26.82 -13.63 -14.87
C VAL A 645 25.36 -14.05 -15.03
N ASP A 646 24.88 -14.89 -14.13
CA ASP A 646 23.52 -15.42 -14.02
C ASP A 646 22.57 -14.53 -13.17
N GLU A 647 22.99 -13.30 -12.88
CA GLU A 647 22.21 -12.29 -12.16
C GLU A 647 21.88 -11.10 -13.06
N SER A 648 20.67 -10.55 -12.90
CA SER A 648 20.22 -9.35 -13.62
C SER A 648 19.13 -8.61 -12.83
N PHE A 649 19.02 -7.29 -12.93
CA PHE A 649 17.88 -6.59 -12.33
C PHE A 649 16.59 -6.89 -13.10
N PHE A 650 15.46 -7.08 -12.40
CA PHE A 650 14.15 -7.15 -13.07
C PHE A 650 13.84 -5.85 -13.81
N ASP A 651 14.07 -4.72 -13.15
CA ASP A 651 14.01 -3.38 -13.74
C ASP A 651 15.30 -2.60 -13.42
N PRO A 652 16.25 -2.51 -14.38
CA PRO A 652 17.48 -1.74 -14.19
C PRO A 652 17.29 -0.22 -14.30
N SER A 653 16.12 0.28 -14.71
CA SER A 653 15.92 1.70 -15.02
C SER A 653 16.01 2.61 -13.79
N GLU A 654 15.66 2.09 -12.61
CA GLU A 654 15.69 2.81 -11.34
C GLU A 654 17.11 2.94 -10.76
N LEU A 655 18.06 2.10 -11.18
CA LEU A 655 19.34 1.91 -10.48
C LEU A 655 20.15 3.20 -10.35
N ARG A 656 20.22 4.00 -11.41
CA ARG A 656 20.98 5.26 -11.41
C ARG A 656 20.38 6.27 -10.42
N SER A 657 19.07 6.47 -10.46
CA SER A 657 18.36 7.36 -9.53
C SER A 657 18.45 6.87 -8.09
N TYR A 658 18.39 5.56 -7.87
CA TYR A 658 18.58 4.94 -6.57
C TYR A 658 19.97 5.21 -5.99
N LEU A 659 21.04 4.99 -6.77
CA LEU A 659 22.40 5.25 -6.34
C LEU A 659 22.63 6.74 -6.04
N ALA A 660 22.04 7.63 -6.84
CA ALA A 660 22.08 9.06 -6.57
C ALA A 660 21.35 9.43 -5.26
N MET A 661 20.22 8.77 -4.96
CA MET A 661 19.53 8.92 -3.68
C MET A 661 20.42 8.47 -2.52
N MET A 662 21.08 7.31 -2.65
CA MET A 662 22.00 6.81 -1.62
C MET A 662 23.11 7.82 -1.30
N ASP A 663 23.60 8.56 -2.29
CA ASP A 663 24.61 9.61 -2.10
C ASP A 663 24.07 10.84 -1.37
N VAL A 664 22.87 11.27 -1.72
CA VAL A 664 22.26 12.49 -1.16
C VAL A 664 21.71 12.26 0.25
N VAL A 665 21.01 11.14 0.46
CA VAL A 665 20.24 10.85 1.68
C VAL A 665 21.07 10.01 2.66
N MET A 666 21.88 9.08 2.17
CA MET A 666 22.63 8.12 3.01
C MET A 666 24.14 8.10 2.71
N PRO A 667 24.85 9.25 2.72
CA PRO A 667 26.25 9.36 2.29
C PRO A 667 27.26 8.55 3.15
N HIS A 668 26.83 8.08 4.31
CA HIS A 668 27.61 7.32 5.27
C HIS A 668 27.56 5.79 5.03
N LYS A 669 26.68 5.33 4.12
CA LYS A 669 26.59 3.91 3.75
C LYS A 669 27.62 3.57 2.67
N ASP A 670 28.32 2.47 2.88
CA ASP A 670 29.40 1.97 2.03
C ASP A 670 28.89 1.01 0.94
N ALA A 671 27.86 0.22 1.22
CA ALA A 671 27.33 -0.77 0.28
C ALA A 671 25.83 -1.03 0.52
N VAL A 672 25.17 -1.62 -0.48
CA VAL A 672 23.74 -1.96 -0.44
C VAL A 672 23.56 -3.46 -0.58
N LEU A 673 22.81 -4.05 0.36
CA LEU A 673 22.23 -5.37 0.23
C LEU A 673 20.92 -5.25 -0.54
N LEU A 674 20.81 -6.01 -1.62
CA LEU A 674 19.64 -6.04 -2.49
C LEU A 674 18.93 -7.40 -2.37
N PRO A 675 17.61 -7.45 -2.61
CA PRO A 675 16.87 -8.69 -2.59
C PRO A 675 17.18 -9.46 -3.87
N ILE A 676 17.85 -10.61 -3.74
CA ILE A 676 17.99 -11.56 -4.84
C ILE A 676 16.80 -12.49 -4.83
N VAL A 677 16.06 -12.52 -5.93
CA VAL A 677 14.97 -13.45 -6.20
C VAL A 677 15.53 -14.59 -7.04
N HIS A 678 15.61 -15.76 -6.42
CA HIS A 678 15.93 -16.99 -7.12
C HIS A 678 14.71 -17.39 -7.95
N VAL A 679 14.91 -17.53 -9.27
CA VAL A 679 13.87 -17.94 -10.20
C VAL A 679 14.22 -19.27 -10.83
N ASP A 680 13.21 -20.11 -11.00
CA ASP A 680 13.34 -21.34 -11.76
C ASP A 680 12.90 -21.10 -13.20
N GLU A 681 13.89 -20.88 -14.08
CA GLU A 681 13.64 -20.72 -15.52
C GLU A 681 12.97 -21.96 -16.14
N ASP A 682 13.12 -23.12 -15.50
CA ASP A 682 12.50 -24.37 -15.95
C ASP A 682 11.02 -24.49 -15.52
N ASP A 683 10.55 -23.66 -14.57
CA ASP A 683 9.16 -23.59 -14.07
C ASP A 683 8.57 -22.19 -14.30
N ALA A 684 8.68 -21.70 -15.54
CA ALA A 684 8.10 -20.42 -15.98
C ALA A 684 8.53 -19.20 -15.13
N ASP A 685 9.81 -19.13 -14.76
CA ASP A 685 10.39 -18.08 -13.89
C ASP A 685 9.74 -18.02 -12.51
N ARG A 686 9.17 -19.14 -12.04
CA ARG A 686 8.62 -19.23 -10.69
C ARG A 686 9.70 -18.85 -9.68
N GLU A 687 9.32 -17.96 -8.77
CA GLU A 687 10.14 -17.63 -7.62
C GLU A 687 10.28 -18.84 -6.69
N ILE A 688 11.52 -19.24 -6.41
CA ILE A 688 11.87 -20.38 -5.55
C ILE A 688 12.48 -19.94 -4.22
N GLY A 689 12.88 -18.68 -4.09
CA GLY A 689 13.35 -18.12 -2.83
C GLY A 689 13.89 -16.70 -2.98
N ARG A 690 14.08 -16.03 -1.84
CA ARG A 690 14.71 -14.70 -1.78
C ARG A 690 15.82 -14.67 -0.74
N ALA A 691 16.92 -13.99 -1.04
CA ALA A 691 18.01 -13.78 -0.10
C ALA A 691 18.71 -12.44 -0.34
N PRO A 692 18.98 -11.65 0.71
CA PRO A 692 19.66 -10.37 0.54
C PRO A 692 21.16 -10.58 0.30
N HIS A 693 21.71 -9.94 -0.74
CA HIS A 693 23.14 -10.02 -1.06
C HIS A 693 23.72 -8.64 -1.36
N ILE A 694 24.98 -8.45 -0.99
CA ILE A 694 25.70 -7.21 -1.29
C ILE A 694 26.06 -7.19 -2.77
N ARG A 695 25.56 -6.18 -3.49
CA ARG A 695 25.73 -6.06 -4.95
C ARG A 695 26.06 -4.64 -5.43
N LEU A 696 25.79 -3.61 -4.62
CA LEU A 696 26.14 -2.22 -4.94
C LEU A 696 27.22 -1.73 -3.98
N LEU A 697 28.39 -1.35 -4.50
CA LEU A 697 29.55 -0.92 -3.71
C LEU A 697 29.90 0.53 -4.02
N ARG A 698 30.05 1.35 -2.98
CA ARG A 698 30.56 2.71 -3.13
C ARG A 698 32.08 2.69 -3.24
N MET A 699 32.60 3.16 -4.37
CA MET A 699 34.02 3.12 -4.67
C MET A 699 34.80 4.15 -3.83
N GLY A 700 36.12 3.93 -3.70
CA GLY A 700 37.01 4.80 -2.91
C GLY A 700 36.89 4.65 -1.39
N ARG A 701 36.07 3.72 -0.87
CA ARG A 701 35.86 3.49 0.57
C ARG A 701 36.74 2.39 1.18
N GLY A 702 37.69 1.84 0.42
CA GLY A 702 38.59 0.77 0.87
C GLY A 702 37.89 -0.58 1.05
N LEU A 703 36.86 -0.84 0.26
CA LEU A 703 36.10 -2.10 0.24
C LEU A 703 36.80 -3.16 -0.60
N PHE A 704 36.82 -4.41 -0.14
CA PHE A 704 37.37 -5.57 -0.86
C PHE A 704 36.75 -6.87 -0.35
N TYR A 705 36.77 -7.94 -1.16
CA TYR A 705 36.28 -9.26 -0.77
C TYR A 705 37.39 -10.12 -0.15
N GLU A 706 37.05 -10.92 0.86
CA GLU A 706 37.95 -11.90 1.49
C GLU A 706 37.25 -13.25 1.64
N GLY A 707 37.94 -14.35 1.30
CA GLY A 707 37.44 -15.73 1.38
C GLY A 707 37.39 -16.43 0.02
N ARG A 708 37.84 -17.69 -0.06
CA ARG A 708 37.99 -18.39 -1.36
C ARG A 708 36.67 -18.76 -2.04
N VAL A 709 35.63 -19.10 -1.26
CA VAL A 709 34.32 -19.60 -1.75
C VAL A 709 33.16 -18.90 -1.04
N HIS A 710 33.23 -18.78 0.29
CA HIS A 710 32.29 -17.98 1.10
C HIS A 710 32.90 -16.62 1.36
N GLU A 711 32.96 -15.81 0.31
CA GLU A 711 33.57 -14.49 0.39
C GLU A 711 32.69 -13.48 1.15
N ALA A 712 33.35 -12.64 1.94
CA ALA A 712 32.74 -11.56 2.69
C ALA A 712 33.31 -10.22 2.23
N LEU A 713 32.47 -9.18 2.22
CA LEU A 713 32.94 -7.81 1.98
C LEU A 713 33.59 -7.26 3.25
N ILE A 714 34.83 -6.80 3.13
CA ILE A 714 35.63 -6.22 4.19
C ILE A 714 35.97 -4.76 3.85
N LYS A 715 36.15 -3.93 4.88
CA LYS A 715 36.62 -2.56 4.76
C LYS A 715 37.98 -2.43 5.45
N ARG A 716 38.97 -1.85 4.78
CA ARG A 716 40.35 -1.75 5.30
C ARG A 716 40.44 -1.13 6.70
N ASP A 717 39.61 -0.11 6.96
CA ASP A 717 39.62 0.65 8.21
C ASP A 717 38.26 0.59 8.94
N GLY A 718 37.80 -0.63 9.26
CA GLY A 718 36.61 -0.85 10.10
C GLY A 718 35.62 -1.84 9.51
N VAL A 719 34.34 -1.73 9.92
CA VAL A 719 33.26 -2.58 9.42
C VAL A 719 32.49 -1.84 8.31
N PRO A 720 32.22 -2.48 7.16
CA PRO A 720 31.39 -1.88 6.11
C PRO A 720 30.02 -1.44 6.67
N GLN A 721 29.61 -0.21 6.36
CA GLN A 721 28.29 0.32 6.72
C GLN A 721 27.28 -0.06 5.64
N LEU A 722 26.42 -1.04 5.94
CA LEU A 722 25.48 -1.61 4.98
C LEU A 722 24.10 -0.94 5.10
N TYR A 723 23.42 -0.79 3.96
CA TYR A 723 21.99 -0.50 3.89
C TYR A 723 21.28 -1.73 3.30
N HIS A 724 20.19 -2.16 3.93
CA HIS A 724 19.38 -3.27 3.45
C HIS A 724 18.18 -2.70 2.71
N GLU A 725 18.13 -2.93 1.40
CA GLU A 725 16.98 -2.60 0.57
C GLU A 725 16.09 -3.85 0.45
N PRO A 726 14.88 -3.85 1.03
CA PRO A 726 14.05 -5.04 1.07
C PRO A 726 13.20 -5.26 -0.20
N VAL A 727 12.96 -4.22 -1.01
CA VAL A 727 11.96 -4.26 -2.08
C VAL A 727 12.48 -3.80 -3.43
N ALA A 728 13.08 -2.61 -3.50
CA ALA A 728 13.50 -2.02 -4.77
C ALA A 728 14.71 -2.75 -5.36
N LEU A 729 14.90 -2.62 -6.68
CA LEU A 729 16.04 -3.18 -7.41
C LEU A 729 16.24 -4.69 -7.21
N ALA A 730 15.14 -5.43 -7.17
CA ALA A 730 15.18 -6.89 -7.08
C ALA A 730 16.02 -7.50 -8.21
N ILE A 731 16.90 -8.41 -7.83
CA ILE A 731 17.81 -9.11 -8.74
C ILE A 731 17.21 -10.46 -9.06
N ARG A 732 16.94 -10.71 -10.34
CA ARG A 732 16.65 -12.03 -10.88
C ARG A 732 17.92 -12.85 -10.92
N HIS A 733 17.92 -14.01 -10.25
CA HIS A 733 19.04 -14.94 -10.22
C HIS A 733 18.61 -16.34 -10.66
N VAL A 734 19.21 -16.81 -11.75
CA VAL A 734 18.85 -18.09 -12.38
C VAL A 734 19.75 -19.26 -11.98
N GLY A 735 20.85 -19.01 -11.27
CA GLY A 735 21.79 -20.04 -10.83
C GLY A 735 21.20 -21.11 -9.91
N TYR A 736 19.97 -20.90 -9.42
CA TYR A 736 19.19 -21.84 -8.61
C TYR A 736 18.09 -22.58 -9.39
N SER A 737 17.95 -22.37 -10.70
CA SER A 737 17.07 -23.19 -11.54
C SER A 737 17.36 -24.67 -11.33
N ALA A 738 16.31 -25.50 -11.33
CA ALA A 738 16.39 -26.90 -10.93
C ALA A 738 17.45 -27.68 -11.73
N GLY A 739 17.66 -27.32 -13.01
CA GLY A 739 18.71 -27.90 -13.85
C GLY A 739 20.13 -27.46 -13.47
N ARG A 740 20.33 -26.19 -13.11
CA ARG A 740 21.64 -25.57 -12.86
C ARG A 740 22.18 -25.87 -11.45
N ILE A 741 21.31 -25.83 -10.44
CA ILE A 741 21.69 -26.02 -9.04
C ILE A 741 22.27 -27.42 -8.80
N ARG A 742 21.75 -28.43 -9.50
CA ARG A 742 22.27 -29.80 -9.44
C ARG A 742 23.69 -29.90 -9.96
N ALA A 743 23.99 -29.28 -11.10
CA ALA A 743 25.35 -29.25 -11.66
C ALA A 743 26.31 -28.53 -10.70
N LYS A 744 25.86 -27.44 -10.08
CA LYS A 744 26.61 -26.70 -9.06
C LYS A 744 26.89 -27.57 -7.83
N HIS A 745 25.90 -28.23 -7.25
CA HIS A 745 26.10 -29.13 -6.11
C HIS A 745 26.97 -30.33 -6.47
N ALA A 746 26.82 -30.92 -7.65
CA ALA A 746 27.65 -32.05 -8.09
C ALA A 746 29.13 -31.64 -8.23
N ARG A 747 29.40 -30.47 -8.81
CA ARG A 747 30.75 -29.89 -8.89
C ARG A 747 31.30 -29.60 -7.49
N ASN A 748 30.51 -28.96 -6.63
CA ASN A 748 30.92 -28.61 -5.28
C ASN A 748 31.24 -29.88 -4.46
N LEU A 749 30.41 -30.93 -4.57
CA LEU A 749 30.64 -32.23 -3.93
C LEU A 749 31.98 -32.82 -4.38
N ALA A 750 32.26 -32.86 -5.69
CA ALA A 750 33.51 -33.40 -6.21
C ALA A 750 34.75 -32.64 -5.71
N LEU A 751 34.67 -31.30 -5.60
CA LEU A 751 35.73 -30.46 -5.05
C LEU A 751 35.93 -30.73 -3.55
N MET A 752 34.83 -30.84 -2.81
CA MET A 752 34.84 -31.13 -1.38
C MET A 752 35.39 -32.52 -1.09
N GLU A 753 34.92 -33.56 -1.78
CA GLU A 753 35.41 -34.93 -1.66
C GLU A 753 36.89 -35.04 -1.96
N ARG A 754 37.37 -34.36 -3.01
CA ARG A 754 38.79 -34.33 -3.34
C ARG A 754 39.62 -33.68 -2.22
N ARG A 755 39.19 -32.52 -1.72
CA ARG A 755 39.87 -31.85 -0.60
C ARG A 755 39.81 -32.70 0.68
N ILE A 756 38.67 -33.33 0.98
CA ILE A 756 38.53 -34.23 2.15
C ILE A 756 39.46 -35.45 2.01
N HIS A 757 39.62 -35.98 0.80
CA HIS A 757 40.56 -37.05 0.52
C HIS A 757 42.02 -36.61 0.70
N GLU A 758 42.37 -35.40 0.28
CA GLU A 758 43.73 -34.85 0.35
C GLU A 758 44.12 -34.35 1.76
N GLU A 759 43.19 -33.72 2.48
CA GLU A 759 43.46 -32.95 3.71
C GLU A 759 42.68 -33.44 4.95
N GLY A 760 41.75 -34.38 4.78
CA GLY A 760 40.85 -34.85 5.84
C GLY A 760 39.63 -33.94 6.07
N LEU A 761 38.68 -34.44 6.88
CA LEU A 761 37.51 -33.68 7.32
C LEU A 761 37.91 -32.57 8.31
N ARG A 762 37.34 -31.37 8.14
CA ARG A 762 37.53 -30.20 9.00
C ARG A 762 36.22 -29.83 9.71
N PRO A 763 36.29 -29.19 10.89
CA PRO A 763 35.10 -28.64 11.55
C PRO A 763 34.33 -27.69 10.62
N GLY A 764 33.02 -27.87 10.52
CA GLY A 764 32.13 -27.11 9.63
C GLY A 764 31.87 -27.77 8.27
N ASP A 765 32.63 -28.79 7.88
CA ASP A 765 32.44 -29.48 6.59
C ASP A 765 31.10 -30.21 6.50
N TYR A 766 30.61 -30.78 7.61
CA TYR A 766 29.34 -31.50 7.64
C TYR A 766 28.16 -30.62 7.25
N ARG A 767 28.17 -29.34 7.63
CA ARG A 767 27.15 -28.38 7.21
C ARG A 767 27.08 -28.28 5.68
N TYR A 768 28.22 -28.06 5.04
CA TYR A 768 28.29 -27.91 3.58
C TYR A 768 27.98 -29.22 2.85
N LEU A 769 28.37 -30.37 3.41
CA LEU A 769 28.00 -31.68 2.88
C LEU A 769 26.48 -31.88 2.97
N ALA A 770 25.87 -31.56 4.11
CA ALA A 770 24.43 -31.67 4.30
C ALA A 770 23.65 -30.86 3.25
N ASP A 771 24.01 -29.58 3.07
CA ASP A 771 23.41 -28.70 2.04
C ASP A 771 23.59 -29.26 0.63
N THR A 772 24.79 -29.75 0.33
CA THR A 772 25.13 -30.27 -1.00
C THR A 772 24.37 -31.55 -1.32
N TYR A 773 24.31 -32.49 -0.38
CA TYR A 773 23.55 -33.73 -0.56
C TYR A 773 22.04 -33.46 -0.66
N TYR A 774 21.50 -32.53 0.13
CA TYR A 774 20.09 -32.13 0.03
C TYR A 774 19.76 -31.57 -1.35
N GLY A 775 20.60 -30.65 -1.85
CA GLY A 775 20.47 -30.10 -3.20
C GLY A 775 20.58 -31.15 -4.31
N LEU A 776 21.35 -32.21 -4.11
CA LEU A 776 21.45 -33.36 -5.03
C LEU A 776 20.29 -34.36 -4.91
N GLY A 777 19.42 -34.23 -3.90
CA GLY A 777 18.30 -35.15 -3.65
C GLY A 777 18.69 -36.42 -2.95
N GLN A 778 19.88 -36.41 -2.36
CA GLN A 778 20.41 -37.48 -1.54
C GLN A 778 20.06 -37.14 -0.09
N TYR A 779 18.75 -37.23 0.20
CA TYR A 779 18.19 -36.75 1.47
C TYR A 779 18.62 -37.62 2.65
N ALA A 780 18.92 -38.90 2.44
CA ALA A 780 19.43 -39.76 3.51
C ALA A 780 20.84 -39.35 3.93
N ALA A 781 21.73 -39.09 2.96
CA ALA A 781 23.06 -38.56 3.22
C ALA A 781 22.97 -37.16 3.86
N ALA A 782 22.09 -36.29 3.35
CA ALA A 782 21.87 -34.97 3.94
C ALA A 782 21.44 -35.07 5.42
N LEU A 783 20.51 -35.96 5.74
CA LEU A 783 20.03 -36.21 7.09
C LEU A 783 21.14 -36.72 8.01
N LEU A 784 22.04 -37.57 7.51
CA LEU A 784 23.21 -38.05 8.26
C LEU A 784 24.17 -36.89 8.58
N TYR A 785 24.49 -36.07 7.57
CA TYR A 785 25.45 -34.98 7.74
C TYR A 785 24.89 -33.79 8.53
N VAL A 786 23.60 -33.47 8.43
CA VAL A 786 23.00 -32.38 9.24
C VAL A 786 22.96 -32.76 10.72
N ARG A 787 22.69 -34.03 11.05
CA ARG A 787 22.80 -34.54 12.44
C ARG A 787 24.23 -34.44 12.94
N ALA A 788 25.21 -34.85 12.13
CA ALA A 788 26.62 -34.69 12.49
C ALA A 788 27.03 -33.22 12.65
N ALA A 789 26.52 -32.33 11.80
CA ALA A 789 26.78 -30.88 11.88
C ALA A 789 26.20 -30.26 13.16
N LEU A 790 25.02 -30.70 13.61
CA LEU A 790 24.40 -30.24 14.86
C LEU A 790 25.13 -30.75 16.11
N GLU A 791 25.89 -31.84 16.00
CA GLU A 791 26.77 -32.33 17.08
C GLU A 791 28.13 -31.59 17.12
N GLU A 792 28.48 -30.84 16.07
CA GLU A 792 29.72 -30.05 16.05
C GLU A 792 29.57 -28.72 16.79
N ASN A 793 30.58 -28.37 17.59
CA ASN A 793 30.67 -27.04 18.24
C ASN A 793 31.17 -25.96 17.27
N VAL A 794 30.59 -25.84 16.07
CA VAL A 794 30.96 -24.84 15.05
C VAL A 794 29.79 -23.87 14.85
N THR A 795 29.93 -22.67 15.39
CA THR A 795 28.92 -21.61 15.27
C THR A 795 29.17 -20.75 14.03
N SER A 796 28.14 -20.59 13.19
CA SER A 796 28.03 -19.66 12.07
C SER A 796 26.96 -18.62 12.42
N VAL A 797 27.39 -17.41 12.75
CA VAL A 797 26.52 -16.30 13.19
C VAL A 797 25.52 -15.95 12.08
N GLY A 798 24.22 -15.91 12.41
CA GLY A 798 23.14 -15.52 11.50
C GLY A 798 22.64 -16.64 10.57
N ALA A 799 23.14 -17.86 10.73
CA ALA A 799 22.76 -19.01 9.91
C ALA A 799 22.66 -20.31 10.74
N GLN A 800 22.51 -20.23 12.06
CA GLN A 800 22.37 -21.41 12.92
C GLN A 800 21.01 -22.08 12.74
N SER A 801 19.95 -21.29 12.58
CA SER A 801 18.58 -21.76 12.32
C SER A 801 18.51 -22.67 11.07
N HIS A 802 19.34 -22.38 10.05
CA HIS A 802 19.38 -23.13 8.79
C HIS A 802 19.62 -24.65 8.98
N LEU A 803 20.46 -25.07 9.93
CA LEU A 803 20.69 -26.50 10.16
C LEU A 803 19.42 -27.20 10.69
N HIS A 804 18.61 -26.50 11.49
CA HIS A 804 17.36 -27.03 11.99
C HIS A 804 16.28 -27.07 10.91
N HIS A 805 16.25 -26.08 10.01
CA HIS A 805 15.42 -26.14 8.80
C HIS A 805 15.79 -27.34 7.93
N LEU A 806 17.08 -27.47 7.59
CA LEU A 806 17.59 -28.56 6.78
C LEU A 806 17.32 -29.94 7.41
N LEU A 807 17.44 -30.04 8.73
CA LEU A 807 17.11 -31.25 9.48
C LEU A 807 15.63 -31.62 9.29
N LEU A 808 14.70 -30.69 9.55
CA LEU A 808 13.27 -30.93 9.44
C LEU A 808 12.83 -31.22 8.00
N ASP A 809 13.43 -30.56 7.02
CA ASP A 809 13.20 -30.80 5.60
C ASP A 809 13.68 -32.19 5.18
N ALA A 810 14.92 -32.56 5.55
CA ALA A 810 15.46 -33.88 5.25
C ALA A 810 14.67 -35.01 5.95
N MET A 811 14.19 -34.77 7.17
CA MET A 811 13.33 -35.71 7.90
C MET A 811 11.97 -35.90 7.20
N GLU A 812 11.35 -34.84 6.72
CA GLU A 812 10.11 -34.92 5.94
C GLU A 812 10.34 -35.72 4.64
N LYS A 813 11.39 -35.40 3.88
CA LYS A 813 11.71 -36.08 2.61
C LYS A 813 12.02 -37.56 2.78
N GLU A 814 12.64 -37.94 3.89
CA GLU A 814 12.95 -39.33 4.22
C GLU A 814 11.82 -40.04 4.98
N ASN A 815 10.64 -39.41 5.09
CA ASN A 815 9.44 -39.93 5.77
C ASN A 815 9.76 -40.46 7.18
N ILE A 816 10.59 -39.72 7.92
CA ILE A 816 10.91 -40.03 9.30
C ILE A 816 9.63 -39.99 10.14
N PRO A 817 9.43 -40.88 11.13
CA PRO A 817 8.20 -40.90 11.92
C PRO A 817 7.85 -39.52 12.50
N LEU A 818 6.57 -39.16 12.43
CA LEU A 818 6.10 -37.82 12.81
C LEU A 818 6.51 -37.44 14.24
N ALA A 819 6.51 -38.39 15.17
CA ALA A 819 6.93 -38.16 16.56
C ALA A 819 8.40 -37.70 16.68
N GLU A 820 9.30 -38.23 15.83
CA GLU A 820 10.69 -37.78 15.78
C GLU A 820 10.79 -36.38 15.16
N GLN A 821 10.01 -36.09 14.12
CA GLN A 821 9.95 -34.74 13.52
C GLN A 821 9.45 -33.70 14.53
N VAL A 822 8.38 -34.01 15.26
CA VAL A 822 7.85 -33.17 16.35
C VAL A 822 8.92 -32.93 17.41
N SER A 823 9.66 -33.97 17.82
CA SER A 823 10.77 -33.81 18.79
C SER A 823 11.87 -32.90 18.26
N ALA A 824 12.24 -32.99 16.98
CA ALA A 824 13.24 -32.11 16.38
C ALA A 824 12.75 -30.67 16.26
N ALA A 825 11.48 -30.47 15.92
CA ALA A 825 10.86 -29.15 15.85
C ALA A 825 10.77 -28.49 17.23
N HIS A 826 10.43 -29.25 18.28
CA HIS A 826 10.51 -28.77 19.67
C HIS A 826 11.92 -28.30 20.05
N ALA A 827 12.95 -29.12 19.76
CA ALA A 827 14.33 -28.73 20.02
C ALA A 827 14.74 -27.45 19.26
N ALA A 828 14.22 -27.25 18.05
CA ALA A 828 14.45 -26.03 17.29
C ALA A 828 13.72 -24.81 17.90
N CYS A 829 12.48 -24.96 18.40
CA CYS A 829 11.79 -23.90 19.16
C CYS A 829 12.56 -23.51 20.43
N GLU A 830 13.15 -24.48 21.13
CA GLU A 830 13.97 -24.21 22.33
C GLU A 830 15.27 -23.48 21.98
N ALA A 831 15.91 -23.86 20.87
CA ALA A 831 17.12 -23.21 20.38
C ALA A 831 16.87 -21.79 19.86
N PHE A 832 15.69 -21.55 19.26
CA PHE A 832 15.32 -20.28 18.61
C PHE A 832 13.91 -19.83 19.04
N PRO A 833 13.73 -19.40 20.30
CA PRO A 833 12.41 -19.13 20.87
C PRO A 833 11.69 -17.90 20.31
N HIS A 834 12.41 -17.03 19.59
CA HIS A 834 11.87 -15.81 18.98
C HIS A 834 11.69 -15.94 17.45
N LEU A 835 12.10 -17.05 16.84
CA LEU A 835 11.86 -17.28 15.41
C LEU A 835 10.48 -17.91 15.21
N PRO A 836 9.57 -17.30 14.42
CA PRO A 836 8.26 -17.88 14.13
C PRO A 836 8.37 -19.22 13.39
N ASP A 837 9.53 -19.46 12.77
CA ASP A 837 9.86 -20.57 11.91
C ASP A 837 9.67 -21.96 12.50
N PHE A 838 10.08 -22.16 13.74
CA PHE A 838 10.00 -23.49 14.31
C PHE A 838 8.64 -23.73 14.96
N TYR A 839 7.99 -22.67 15.47
CA TYR A 839 6.65 -22.77 16.01
C TYR A 839 5.65 -23.14 14.95
N GLY A 840 5.64 -22.48 13.80
CA GLY A 840 4.64 -22.84 12.80
C GLY A 840 4.89 -24.24 12.23
N ARG A 841 6.15 -24.66 12.05
CA ARG A 841 6.50 -26.00 11.58
C ARG A 841 6.08 -27.05 12.59
N LEU A 842 6.37 -26.82 13.88
CA LEU A 842 5.88 -27.65 14.98
C LEU A 842 4.36 -27.75 14.98
N GLY A 843 3.66 -26.61 14.86
CA GLY A 843 2.20 -26.57 14.82
C GLY A 843 1.61 -27.40 13.68
N LEU A 844 2.17 -27.31 12.47
CA LEU A 844 1.74 -28.12 11.33
C LEU A 844 1.98 -29.63 11.56
N LEU A 845 3.11 -29.99 12.17
CA LEU A 845 3.42 -31.37 12.52
C LEU A 845 2.49 -31.91 13.62
N LEU A 846 2.12 -31.09 14.60
CA LEU A 846 1.15 -31.44 15.65
C LEU A 846 -0.26 -31.61 15.07
N ASP A 847 -0.68 -30.74 14.15
CA ASP A 847 -1.96 -30.85 13.44
C ASP A 847 -2.03 -32.18 12.67
N ALA A 848 -0.97 -32.50 11.92
CA ALA A 848 -0.84 -33.78 11.23
C ALA A 848 -0.81 -34.99 12.16
N ALA A 849 -0.35 -34.83 13.42
CA ALA A 849 -0.35 -35.88 14.44
C ALA A 849 -1.71 -36.04 15.13
N GLY A 850 -2.67 -35.13 14.89
CA GLY A 850 -3.93 -35.05 15.61
C GLY A 850 -3.77 -34.56 17.06
N GLU A 851 -2.71 -33.79 17.33
CA GLU A 851 -2.42 -33.16 18.63
C GLU A 851 -2.88 -31.69 18.68
N ASP A 852 -2.86 -31.08 19.87
CA ASP A 852 -3.31 -29.69 20.04
C ASP A 852 -2.31 -28.68 19.46
N ALA A 853 -2.55 -28.28 18.21
CA ALA A 853 -1.66 -27.42 17.43
C ALA A 853 -2.01 -25.93 17.48
N LEU A 854 -3.26 -25.57 17.78
CA LEU A 854 -3.76 -24.19 17.64
C LEU A 854 -2.97 -23.16 18.48
N PRO A 855 -2.57 -23.45 19.74
CA PRO A 855 -1.77 -22.51 20.53
C PRO A 855 -0.39 -22.26 19.91
N ILE A 856 0.25 -23.31 19.40
CA ILE A 856 1.58 -23.25 18.80
C ILE A 856 1.56 -22.48 17.47
N LEU A 857 0.58 -22.77 16.61
CA LEU A 857 0.39 -22.03 15.36
C LEU A 857 0.05 -20.55 15.63
N THR A 858 -0.72 -20.26 16.68
CA THR A 858 -1.02 -18.87 17.08
C THR A 858 0.24 -18.13 17.54
N ARG A 859 1.08 -18.76 18.36
CA ARG A 859 2.37 -18.17 18.76
C ARG A 859 3.28 -17.88 17.55
N ALA A 860 3.28 -18.76 16.54
CA ALA A 860 4.03 -18.53 15.31
C ALA A 860 3.58 -17.24 14.59
N MET A 861 2.26 -17.04 14.49
CA MET A 861 1.68 -15.85 13.85
C MET A 861 1.90 -14.57 14.66
N GLU A 862 1.87 -14.65 16.00
CA GLU A 862 2.21 -13.52 16.86
C GLU A 862 3.67 -13.08 16.68
N LEU A 863 4.61 -14.02 16.70
CA LEU A 863 6.04 -13.76 16.45
C LEU A 863 6.29 -13.21 15.05
N TYR A 864 5.51 -13.66 14.06
CA TYR A 864 5.60 -13.14 12.70
C TYR A 864 5.07 -11.71 12.59
N ALA A 865 3.94 -11.41 13.25
CA ALA A 865 3.36 -10.07 13.25
C ALA A 865 4.19 -9.06 14.06
N GLN A 866 4.85 -9.53 15.13
CA GLN A 866 5.70 -8.72 16.00
C GLN A 866 7.04 -9.44 16.20
N PRO A 867 8.01 -9.28 15.28
CA PRO A 867 9.31 -9.91 15.40
C PRO A 867 10.02 -9.49 16.69
N GLU A 868 10.23 -10.46 17.59
CA GLU A 868 10.94 -10.26 18.85
C GLU A 868 12.45 -10.55 18.73
N ASP A 869 12.89 -11.13 17.61
CA ASP A 869 14.30 -11.53 17.45
C ASP A 869 15.22 -10.32 17.21
N THR A 870 16.15 -10.10 18.14
CA THR A 870 17.24 -9.13 18.02
C THR A 870 18.59 -9.79 17.69
N GLY A 871 18.61 -11.11 17.49
CA GLY A 871 19.82 -11.94 17.32
C GLY A 871 20.40 -11.98 15.91
N GLY A 872 19.68 -11.49 14.91
CA GLY A 872 20.16 -11.39 13.52
C GLY A 872 20.07 -12.70 12.72
N GLU A 873 19.25 -13.67 13.13
CA GLU A 873 18.93 -14.85 12.33
C GLU A 873 17.88 -14.49 11.25
N THR A 874 17.99 -15.10 10.07
CA THR A 874 17.03 -14.85 8.98
C THR A 874 15.85 -15.80 9.11
N SER A 875 14.64 -15.26 9.28
CA SER A 875 13.41 -16.05 9.25
C SER A 875 13.02 -16.43 7.81
N ALA A 876 12.63 -17.68 7.59
CA ALA A 876 12.04 -18.20 6.36
C ALA A 876 10.50 -18.32 6.45
N PHE A 877 9.88 -17.83 7.54
CA PHE A 877 8.48 -18.06 7.86
C PHE A 877 7.49 -17.57 6.80
N ALA A 878 7.81 -16.46 6.13
CA ALA A 878 6.93 -15.87 5.12
C ALA A 878 6.54 -16.87 4.01
N ALA A 879 7.44 -17.79 3.64
CA ALA A 879 7.22 -18.78 2.58
C ALA A 879 6.13 -19.81 2.93
N TRP A 880 5.72 -19.92 4.19
CA TRP A 880 4.79 -20.93 4.66
C TRP A 880 3.79 -20.42 5.72
N ALA A 881 3.79 -19.11 5.98
CA ALA A 881 2.79 -18.40 6.76
C ALA A 881 1.35 -18.64 6.25
N GLY A 882 1.18 -18.82 4.94
CA GLY A 882 -0.11 -19.18 4.34
C GLY A 882 -0.60 -20.56 4.79
N ALA A 883 0.31 -21.56 4.85
CA ALA A 883 -0.03 -22.91 5.30
C ALA A 883 -0.40 -22.92 6.79
N VAL A 884 0.34 -22.16 7.62
CA VAL A 884 0.02 -21.95 9.03
C VAL A 884 -1.35 -21.30 9.20
N SER A 885 -1.64 -20.25 8.43
CA SER A 885 -2.92 -19.54 8.48
C SER A 885 -4.09 -20.45 8.05
N ALA A 886 -3.92 -21.24 6.99
CA ALA A 886 -4.92 -22.21 6.53
C ALA A 886 -5.19 -23.30 7.58
N ALA A 887 -4.14 -23.85 8.21
CA ALA A 887 -4.28 -24.82 9.30
C ALA A 887 -5.00 -24.23 10.52
N ARG A 888 -4.63 -23.00 10.91
CA ARG A 888 -5.32 -22.26 12.00
C ARG A 888 -6.79 -22.06 11.68
N ALA A 889 -7.12 -21.68 10.45
CA ALA A 889 -8.51 -21.48 10.05
C ALA A 889 -9.35 -22.75 10.22
N ARG A 890 -8.83 -23.91 9.77
CA ARG A 890 -9.51 -25.20 9.99
C ARG A 890 -9.69 -25.51 11.47
N LEU A 891 -8.64 -25.37 12.28
CA LEU A 891 -8.69 -25.66 13.71
C LEU A 891 -9.66 -24.73 14.47
N LEU A 892 -9.70 -23.44 14.10
CA LEU A 892 -10.67 -22.48 14.64
C LEU A 892 -12.11 -22.84 14.23
N ALA A 893 -12.31 -23.28 12.99
CA ALA A 893 -13.62 -23.74 12.52
C ALA A 893 -14.09 -24.95 13.33
N VAL A 894 -13.21 -25.94 13.57
CA VAL A 894 -13.50 -27.10 14.42
C VAL A 894 -13.80 -26.70 15.86
N ALA A 895 -13.13 -25.65 16.37
CA ALA A 895 -13.39 -25.08 17.69
C ALA A 895 -14.72 -24.28 17.77
N GLY A 896 -15.40 -24.05 16.65
CA GLY A 896 -16.64 -23.27 16.55
C GLY A 896 -16.44 -21.75 16.43
N GLU A 897 -15.19 -21.30 16.30
CA GLU A 897 -14.81 -19.89 16.16
C GLU A 897 -14.88 -19.46 14.68
N HIS A 898 -16.07 -19.56 14.08
CA HIS A 898 -16.26 -19.34 12.64
C HIS A 898 -15.79 -17.96 12.15
N ALA A 899 -16.03 -16.90 12.91
CA ALA A 899 -15.59 -15.55 12.52
C ALA A 899 -14.05 -15.43 12.48
N ALA A 900 -13.37 -16.04 13.46
CA ALA A 900 -11.90 -16.07 13.48
C ALA A 900 -11.35 -16.97 12.36
N ALA A 901 -12.02 -18.09 12.05
CA ALA A 901 -11.65 -18.95 10.93
C ALA A 901 -11.73 -18.23 9.57
N GLU A 902 -12.77 -17.42 9.36
CA GLU A 902 -12.92 -16.57 8.17
C GLU A 902 -11.80 -15.53 8.06
N GLU A 903 -11.43 -14.89 9.17
CA GLU A 903 -10.33 -13.92 9.21
C GLU A 903 -9.00 -14.59 8.85
N GLU A 904 -8.72 -15.79 9.40
CA GLU A 904 -7.52 -16.55 9.07
C GLU A 904 -7.50 -17.04 7.62
N LEU A 905 -8.64 -17.45 7.06
CA LEU A 905 -8.74 -17.80 5.64
C LEU A 905 -8.47 -16.61 4.74
N ALA A 906 -9.05 -15.46 5.05
CA ALA A 906 -8.78 -14.21 4.37
C ALA A 906 -7.28 -13.86 4.38
N ARG A 907 -6.62 -14.04 5.53
CA ARG A 907 -5.18 -13.87 5.67
C ARG A 907 -4.39 -14.88 4.82
N ALA A 908 -4.76 -16.16 4.84
CA ALA A 908 -4.11 -17.20 4.04
C ALA A 908 -4.19 -16.92 2.53
N PHE A 909 -5.34 -16.49 2.03
CA PHE A 909 -5.51 -16.04 0.63
C PHE A 909 -4.64 -14.82 0.31
N SER A 910 -4.51 -13.86 1.24
CA SER A 910 -3.67 -12.68 1.05
C SER A 910 -2.18 -13.01 1.03
N LEU A 911 -1.74 -14.01 1.79
CA LEU A 911 -0.35 -14.46 1.81
C LEU A 911 0.01 -15.23 0.53
N GLY A 912 -0.93 -16.01 -0.02
CA GLY A 912 -0.78 -16.65 -1.32
C GLY A 912 0.25 -17.79 -1.39
N THR A 913 0.83 -18.20 -0.25
CA THR A 913 1.91 -19.21 -0.20
C THR A 913 1.43 -20.66 -0.08
N ALA A 914 0.13 -20.90 0.18
CA ALA A 914 -0.44 -22.24 0.35
C ALA A 914 -1.87 -22.33 -0.21
N MET A 915 -2.01 -22.14 -1.53
CA MET A 915 -3.32 -21.94 -2.17
C MET A 915 -4.23 -23.16 -2.06
N GLU A 916 -3.71 -24.37 -2.26
CA GLU A 916 -4.53 -25.59 -2.24
C GLU A 916 -5.04 -25.88 -0.82
N GLU A 917 -4.19 -25.75 0.19
CA GLU A 917 -4.55 -25.92 1.60
C GLU A 917 -5.56 -24.85 2.04
N THR A 918 -5.43 -23.63 1.52
CA THR A 918 -6.38 -22.54 1.77
C THR A 918 -7.74 -22.82 1.13
N MET A 919 -7.76 -23.33 -0.11
CA MET A 919 -8.99 -23.75 -0.76
C MET A 919 -9.66 -24.92 -0.05
N ASP A 920 -8.87 -25.89 0.44
CA ASP A 920 -9.36 -27.02 1.21
C ASP A 920 -10.03 -26.57 2.51
N ALA A 921 -9.35 -25.69 3.26
CA ALA A 921 -9.88 -25.08 4.48
C ALA A 921 -11.18 -24.29 4.21
N LEU A 922 -11.27 -23.54 3.11
CA LEU A 922 -12.49 -22.81 2.72
C LEU A 922 -13.64 -23.78 2.41
N VAL A 923 -13.38 -24.82 1.62
CA VAL A 923 -14.42 -25.81 1.25
C VAL A 923 -14.91 -26.55 2.48
N GLU A 924 -14.02 -26.87 3.42
CA GLU A 924 -14.38 -27.51 4.68
C GLU A 924 -15.21 -26.57 5.58
N LEU A 925 -14.78 -25.33 5.77
CA LEU A 925 -15.50 -24.32 6.57
C LEU A 925 -16.92 -24.10 6.05
N HIS A 926 -17.10 -24.12 4.73
CA HIS A 926 -18.36 -23.86 4.05
C HIS A 926 -19.03 -25.12 3.51
N ARG A 927 -18.75 -26.29 4.09
CA ARG A 927 -19.29 -27.58 3.62
C ARG A 927 -20.83 -27.64 3.54
N ASP A 928 -21.51 -26.81 4.33
CA ASP A 928 -22.97 -26.73 4.38
C ASP A 928 -23.56 -25.80 3.29
N MET A 929 -22.71 -25.03 2.60
CA MET A 929 -23.12 -24.24 1.43
C MET A 929 -23.38 -25.15 0.23
N GLY A 930 -24.30 -24.74 -0.64
CA GLY A 930 -24.51 -25.43 -1.91
C GLY A 930 -23.25 -25.39 -2.80
N THR A 931 -22.97 -26.47 -3.51
CA THR A 931 -21.77 -26.63 -4.36
C THR A 931 -21.58 -25.49 -5.37
N ASP A 932 -22.67 -24.99 -5.96
CA ASP A 932 -22.60 -23.87 -6.91
C ASP A 932 -22.19 -22.55 -6.23
N ALA A 933 -22.61 -22.34 -4.97
CA ALA A 933 -22.23 -21.18 -4.18
C ALA A 933 -20.75 -21.28 -3.72
N LEU A 934 -20.28 -22.47 -3.36
CA LEU A 934 -18.88 -22.74 -3.07
C LEU A 934 -17.98 -22.47 -4.29
N LEU A 935 -18.39 -22.94 -5.47
CA LEU A 935 -17.67 -22.66 -6.72
C LEU A 935 -17.66 -21.17 -7.03
N ALA A 936 -18.78 -20.46 -6.81
CA ALA A 936 -18.84 -19.02 -7.01
C ALA A 936 -17.90 -18.26 -6.04
N ALA A 937 -17.87 -18.64 -4.76
CA ALA A 937 -16.97 -18.05 -3.76
C ALA A 937 -15.49 -18.26 -4.12
N LEU A 938 -15.11 -19.47 -4.55
CA LEU A 938 -13.75 -19.74 -5.03
C LEU A 938 -13.38 -18.89 -6.24
N ARG A 939 -14.30 -18.75 -7.22
CA ARG A 939 -14.06 -17.92 -8.42
C ARG A 939 -14.05 -16.42 -8.13
N GLU A 940 -14.71 -15.96 -7.08
CA GLU A 940 -14.62 -14.57 -6.64
C GLU A 940 -13.23 -14.24 -6.09
N ARG A 941 -12.61 -15.19 -5.36
CA ARG A 941 -11.29 -15.01 -4.75
C ARG A 941 -10.14 -15.26 -5.72
N LEU A 942 -10.25 -16.29 -6.56
CA LEU A 942 -9.15 -16.76 -7.43
C LEU A 942 -9.17 -16.15 -8.83
N GLY A 943 -10.34 -15.68 -9.28
CA GLY A 943 -10.55 -15.20 -10.64
C GLY A 943 -11.60 -16.00 -11.39
N ARG A 944 -12.10 -15.41 -12.48
CA ARG A 944 -13.22 -15.97 -13.26
C ARG A 944 -12.80 -16.56 -14.60
N ASP A 945 -11.52 -16.60 -14.92
CA ASP A 945 -11.06 -17.14 -16.19
C ASP A 945 -11.13 -18.69 -16.24
N ARG A 946 -10.88 -19.23 -17.45
CA ARG A 946 -10.90 -20.66 -17.73
C ARG A 946 -9.74 -21.43 -17.07
N GLU A 947 -8.62 -20.76 -16.82
CA GLU A 947 -7.41 -21.37 -16.24
C GLU A 947 -7.66 -21.65 -14.75
N ILE A 948 -8.34 -20.74 -14.06
CA ILE A 948 -8.83 -20.94 -12.70
C ILE A 948 -9.83 -22.08 -12.62
N LEU A 949 -10.78 -22.20 -13.55
CA LEU A 949 -11.69 -23.35 -13.56
C LEU A 949 -10.94 -24.69 -13.74
N SER A 950 -9.97 -24.74 -14.63
CA SER A 950 -9.09 -25.91 -14.79
C SER A 950 -8.29 -26.21 -13.51
N TYR A 951 -7.81 -25.17 -12.83
CA TYR A 951 -7.13 -25.29 -11.55
C TYR A 951 -8.04 -25.84 -10.44
N ILE A 952 -9.25 -25.30 -10.28
CA ILE A 952 -10.26 -25.78 -9.31
C ILE A 952 -10.63 -27.24 -9.58
N ILE A 953 -10.75 -27.66 -10.84
CA ILE A 953 -11.02 -29.07 -11.19
C ILE A 953 -9.89 -29.97 -10.70
N ARG A 954 -8.63 -29.60 -10.96
CA ARG A 954 -7.45 -30.37 -10.51
C ARG A 954 -7.35 -30.44 -8.99
N PHE A 955 -7.58 -29.31 -8.31
CA PHE A 955 -7.66 -29.25 -6.86
C PHE A 955 -8.75 -30.19 -6.32
N ALA A 956 -9.99 -30.05 -6.81
CA ALA A 956 -11.12 -30.83 -6.32
C ALA A 956 -10.92 -32.34 -6.53
N ASP A 957 -10.33 -32.73 -7.65
CA ASP A 957 -9.96 -34.12 -7.90
C ASP A 957 -8.85 -34.62 -6.96
N SER A 958 -7.90 -33.75 -6.57
CA SER A 958 -6.75 -34.14 -5.75
C SER A 958 -7.12 -34.26 -4.26
N TYR A 959 -8.02 -33.41 -3.78
CA TYR A 959 -8.49 -33.38 -2.39
C TYR A 959 -9.78 -34.19 -2.17
N GLY A 960 -10.36 -34.75 -3.24
CA GLY A 960 -11.55 -35.61 -3.16
C GLY A 960 -12.89 -34.87 -3.07
N TRP A 961 -12.93 -33.58 -3.42
CA TRP A 961 -14.14 -32.76 -3.47
C TRP A 961 -14.98 -33.05 -4.74
N LEU A 962 -15.53 -34.27 -4.84
CA LEU A 962 -16.17 -34.80 -6.06
C LEU A 962 -17.30 -33.92 -6.61
N SER A 963 -18.17 -33.40 -5.72
CA SER A 963 -19.29 -32.55 -6.13
C SER A 963 -18.80 -31.20 -6.68
N LEU A 964 -17.80 -30.59 -6.03
CA LEU A 964 -17.17 -29.35 -6.50
C LEU A 964 -16.48 -29.54 -7.85
N GLY A 965 -15.75 -30.65 -8.02
CA GLY A 965 -15.10 -31.00 -9.28
C GLY A 965 -16.08 -31.24 -10.43
N GLU A 966 -17.29 -31.73 -10.15
CA GLU A 966 -18.35 -31.85 -11.15
C GLU A 966 -18.98 -30.50 -11.51
N ALA A 967 -19.29 -29.67 -10.53
CA ALA A 967 -19.80 -28.32 -10.75
C ALA A 967 -18.81 -27.48 -11.59
N ALA A 968 -17.52 -27.54 -11.26
CA ALA A 968 -16.47 -26.85 -11.99
C ALA A 968 -16.33 -27.37 -13.43
N ARG A 969 -16.42 -28.69 -13.67
CA ARG A 969 -16.42 -29.26 -15.03
C ARG A 969 -17.63 -28.85 -15.85
N ASN A 970 -18.82 -28.84 -15.24
CA ASN A 970 -20.04 -28.40 -15.91
C ASN A 970 -19.94 -26.93 -16.33
N MET A 971 -19.43 -26.07 -15.44
CA MET A 971 -19.16 -24.66 -15.72
C MET A 971 -18.11 -24.50 -16.83
N TYR A 972 -16.99 -25.23 -16.74
CA TYR A 972 -15.95 -25.23 -17.77
C TYR A 972 -16.49 -25.64 -19.14
N ARG A 973 -17.33 -26.67 -19.20
CA ARG A 973 -18.00 -27.10 -20.43
C ARG A 973 -18.93 -26.02 -20.98
N GLN A 974 -19.70 -25.36 -20.13
CA GLN A 974 -20.60 -24.26 -20.52
C GLN A 974 -19.83 -23.08 -21.11
N GLU A 975 -18.68 -22.71 -20.51
CA GLU A 975 -17.90 -21.54 -20.92
C GLU A 975 -17.01 -21.81 -22.15
N THR A 976 -16.46 -23.02 -22.27
CA THR A 976 -15.45 -23.34 -23.32
C THR A 976 -15.98 -24.22 -24.45
N GLY A 977 -17.15 -24.83 -24.28
CA GLY A 977 -17.67 -25.88 -25.16
C GLY A 977 -16.85 -27.18 -25.13
N THR A 978 -15.82 -27.28 -24.28
CA THR A 978 -14.91 -28.43 -24.20
C THR A 978 -15.15 -29.23 -22.92
N GLU A 979 -15.13 -30.56 -23.03
CA GLU A 979 -15.33 -31.44 -21.88
C GLU A 979 -13.98 -31.93 -21.32
N LEU A 980 -13.78 -31.76 -20.01
CA LEU A 980 -12.62 -32.31 -19.30
C LEU A 980 -12.97 -33.68 -18.69
N PRO A 981 -12.13 -34.72 -18.89
CA PRO A 981 -12.43 -36.05 -18.42
C PRO A 981 -12.40 -36.15 -16.89
N MET A 982 -13.28 -36.97 -16.34
CA MET A 982 -13.25 -37.40 -14.94
C MET A 982 -12.29 -38.60 -14.77
N PRO A 983 -11.43 -38.61 -13.74
CA PRO A 983 -10.59 -39.75 -13.40
C PRO A 983 -11.40 -41.06 -13.28
N LEU A 984 -10.81 -42.17 -13.76
CA LEU A 984 -11.48 -43.48 -13.78
C LEU A 984 -11.98 -43.95 -12.39
N PRO A 985 -11.21 -43.81 -11.29
CA PRO A 985 -11.70 -44.20 -9.96
C PRO A 985 -13.00 -43.49 -9.58
N TYR A 986 -13.11 -42.20 -9.86
CA TYR A 986 -14.30 -41.40 -9.56
C TYR A 986 -15.48 -41.77 -10.46
N ARG A 987 -15.21 -42.20 -11.70
CA ARG A 987 -16.24 -42.75 -12.58
C ARG A 987 -16.76 -44.09 -12.05
N TRP A 988 -15.87 -45.01 -11.68
CA TRP A 988 -16.24 -46.32 -11.12
C TRP A 988 -17.02 -46.18 -9.81
N MET A 989 -16.64 -45.24 -8.94
CA MET A 989 -17.39 -44.95 -7.70
C MET A 989 -18.85 -44.58 -7.93
N ARG A 990 -19.20 -44.07 -9.13
CA ARG A 990 -20.58 -43.73 -9.50
C ARG A 990 -21.35 -44.89 -10.13
N SER A 991 -20.66 -45.81 -10.81
CA SER A 991 -21.28 -46.86 -11.63
C SER A 991 -21.25 -48.25 -11.02
N ASP A 992 -20.22 -48.56 -10.24
CA ASP A 992 -19.88 -49.94 -9.88
C ASP A 992 -20.37 -50.28 -8.47
N ALA A 993 -20.74 -51.54 -8.25
CA ALA A 993 -21.02 -52.01 -6.89
C ALA A 993 -19.70 -52.04 -6.07
N PRO A 994 -19.74 -51.87 -4.72
CA PRO A 994 -18.52 -51.77 -3.90
C PRO A 994 -17.50 -52.91 -4.09
N ALA A 995 -17.97 -54.13 -4.35
CA ALA A 995 -17.10 -55.29 -4.60
C ALA A 995 -16.41 -55.23 -5.98
N GLU A 996 -17.12 -54.77 -7.01
CA GLU A 996 -16.58 -54.60 -8.38
C GLU A 996 -15.62 -53.41 -8.42
N LEU A 997 -15.98 -52.31 -7.76
CA LEU A 997 -15.12 -51.15 -7.55
C LEU A 997 -13.79 -51.55 -6.90
N GLY A 998 -13.85 -52.35 -5.83
CA GLY A 998 -12.65 -52.86 -5.16
C GLY A 998 -11.76 -53.68 -6.10
N GLN A 999 -12.35 -54.51 -6.97
CA GLN A 999 -11.59 -55.28 -7.96
C GLN A 999 -10.94 -54.40 -9.03
N HIS A 1000 -11.66 -53.40 -9.56
CA HIS A 1000 -11.13 -52.46 -10.54
C HIS A 1000 -9.99 -51.60 -9.97
N ILE A 1001 -10.16 -51.06 -8.76
CA ILE A 1001 -9.12 -50.27 -8.07
C ILE A 1001 -7.89 -51.13 -7.80
N VAL A 1002 -8.06 -52.32 -7.21
CA VAL A 1002 -6.92 -53.22 -6.92
C VAL A 1002 -6.21 -53.65 -8.21
N GLY A 1003 -6.96 -53.96 -9.26
CA GLY A 1003 -6.39 -54.34 -10.57
C GLY A 1003 -5.58 -53.22 -11.20
N MET A 1004 -6.11 -51.99 -11.19
CA MET A 1004 -5.41 -50.79 -11.68
C MET A 1004 -4.13 -50.54 -10.88
N LEU A 1005 -4.24 -50.45 -9.55
CA LEU A 1005 -3.09 -50.21 -8.67
C LEU A 1005 -2.01 -51.30 -8.80
N ALA A 1006 -2.41 -52.57 -8.96
CA ALA A 1006 -1.46 -53.66 -9.17
C ALA A 1006 -0.75 -53.57 -10.53
N GLY A 1007 -1.40 -53.01 -11.55
CA GLY A 1007 -0.77 -52.66 -12.83
C GLY A 1007 0.24 -51.54 -12.64
N ASP A 1008 -0.19 -50.42 -12.07
CA ASP A 1008 0.64 -49.24 -11.85
C ASP A 1008 1.90 -49.58 -11.03
N VAL A 1009 1.76 -50.30 -9.92
CA VAL A 1009 2.88 -50.72 -9.05
C VAL A 1009 3.93 -51.55 -9.80
N ARG A 1010 3.55 -52.33 -10.82
CA ARG A 1010 4.51 -53.10 -11.63
C ARG A 1010 5.27 -52.21 -12.61
N GLU A 1011 4.63 -51.16 -13.13
CA GLU A 1011 5.23 -50.22 -14.07
C GLU A 1011 6.07 -49.15 -13.36
N MET A 1012 5.78 -48.85 -12.10
CA MET A 1012 6.48 -47.83 -11.30
C MET A 1012 8.02 -47.98 -11.31
N PRO A 1013 8.62 -49.17 -11.06
CA PRO A 1013 10.07 -49.35 -11.14
C PRO A 1013 10.66 -49.07 -12.53
N GLU A 1014 9.95 -49.40 -13.61
CA GLU A 1014 10.37 -49.09 -14.97
C GLU A 1014 10.40 -47.58 -15.20
N VAL A 1015 9.34 -46.89 -14.80
CA VAL A 1015 9.25 -45.43 -14.90
C VAL A 1015 10.34 -44.76 -14.06
N LEU A 1016 10.62 -45.25 -12.85
CA LEU A 1016 11.72 -44.75 -12.02
C LEU A 1016 13.08 -44.89 -12.73
N LEU A 1017 13.38 -46.04 -13.34
CA LEU A 1017 14.63 -46.22 -14.09
C LEU A 1017 14.77 -45.24 -15.27
N ARG A 1018 13.68 -44.98 -16.00
CA ARG A 1018 13.65 -44.01 -17.10
C ARG A 1018 13.79 -42.57 -16.59
N LEU A 1019 13.08 -42.21 -15.53
CA LEU A 1019 13.19 -40.88 -14.90
C LEU A 1019 14.61 -40.64 -14.37
N GLY A 1020 15.27 -41.67 -13.82
CA GLY A 1020 16.66 -41.61 -13.38
C GLY A 1020 17.69 -41.40 -14.50
N GLN A 1021 17.34 -41.72 -15.74
CA GLN A 1021 18.15 -41.45 -16.94
C GLN A 1021 17.89 -40.06 -17.52
N SER A 1022 16.76 -39.44 -17.16
CA SER A 1022 16.33 -38.17 -17.73
C SER A 1022 17.12 -37.00 -17.15
N THR A 1023 17.51 -36.08 -18.02
CA THR A 1023 18.11 -34.79 -17.65
C THR A 1023 17.06 -33.69 -17.51
N HIS A 1024 15.78 -34.00 -17.75
CA HIS A 1024 14.69 -33.02 -17.66
C HIS A 1024 14.37 -32.70 -16.20
N THR A 1025 14.19 -31.43 -15.88
CA THR A 1025 14.05 -30.88 -14.52
C THR A 1025 12.91 -31.50 -13.71
N GLU A 1026 11.72 -31.61 -14.31
CA GLU A 1026 10.55 -32.24 -13.67
C GLU A 1026 10.77 -33.73 -13.31
N SER A 1027 11.67 -34.41 -14.00
CA SER A 1027 11.84 -35.87 -13.86
C SER A 1027 12.18 -36.27 -12.43
N ARG A 1028 12.92 -35.42 -11.72
CA ARG A 1028 13.32 -35.69 -10.33
C ARG A 1028 12.15 -35.57 -9.37
N ARG A 1029 11.35 -34.51 -9.49
CA ARG A 1029 10.15 -34.32 -8.65
C ARG A 1029 9.16 -35.45 -8.86
N LEU A 1030 9.01 -35.89 -10.11
CA LEU A 1030 8.24 -37.08 -10.47
C LEU A 1030 8.87 -38.37 -9.92
N TYR A 1031 10.20 -38.51 -9.98
CA TYR A 1031 10.93 -39.66 -9.43
C TYR A 1031 10.70 -39.79 -7.93
N GLU A 1032 10.88 -38.71 -7.18
CA GLU A 1032 10.69 -38.66 -5.73
C GLU A 1032 9.23 -39.00 -5.35
N ARG A 1033 8.26 -38.38 -6.03
CA ARG A 1033 6.83 -38.65 -5.81
C ARG A 1033 6.49 -40.10 -6.10
N LEU A 1034 6.97 -40.64 -7.21
CA LEU A 1034 6.71 -42.03 -7.61
C LEU A 1034 7.36 -43.04 -6.67
N ARG A 1035 8.60 -42.77 -6.22
CA ARG A 1035 9.31 -43.56 -5.20
C ARG A 1035 8.55 -43.56 -3.87
N GLY A 1036 7.94 -42.44 -3.51
CA GLY A 1036 7.09 -42.30 -2.32
C GLY A 1036 5.84 -43.18 -2.35
N LEU A 1037 5.31 -43.47 -3.55
CA LEU A 1037 4.10 -44.27 -3.75
C LEU A 1037 4.38 -45.78 -3.84
N LEU A 1038 5.65 -46.20 -3.89
CA LEU A 1038 6.00 -47.61 -3.93
C LEU A 1038 5.53 -48.34 -2.65
N PRO A 1039 5.12 -49.60 -2.76
CA PRO A 1039 4.95 -50.47 -1.59
C PRO A 1039 6.22 -50.50 -0.74
N ARG A 1040 6.04 -50.63 0.59
CA ARG A 1040 7.13 -50.53 1.58
C ARG A 1040 8.37 -51.34 1.22
N GLU A 1041 8.22 -52.61 0.86
CA GLU A 1041 9.36 -53.49 0.55
C GLU A 1041 10.14 -53.02 -0.69
N MET A 1042 9.45 -52.52 -1.73
CA MET A 1042 10.08 -51.94 -2.92
C MET A 1042 10.75 -50.61 -2.57
N GLN A 1043 10.10 -49.78 -1.75
CA GLN A 1043 10.61 -48.49 -1.32
C GLN A 1043 11.89 -48.62 -0.49
N GLU A 1044 11.94 -49.56 0.46
CA GLU A 1044 13.14 -49.86 1.26
C GLU A 1044 14.32 -50.28 0.36
N PHE A 1045 14.07 -51.13 -0.65
CA PHE A 1045 15.08 -51.47 -1.65
C PHE A 1045 15.52 -50.25 -2.46
N TRP A 1046 14.58 -49.44 -2.95
CA TRP A 1046 14.88 -48.30 -3.82
C TRP A 1046 15.66 -47.20 -3.09
N ARG A 1047 15.38 -46.95 -1.81
CA ARG A 1047 16.16 -46.04 -0.97
C ARG A 1047 17.61 -46.48 -0.84
N HIS A 1048 17.86 -47.77 -0.60
CA HIS A 1048 19.22 -48.31 -0.59
C HIS A 1048 19.88 -48.26 -1.97
N TYR A 1049 19.11 -48.44 -3.05
CA TYR A 1049 19.62 -48.31 -4.40
C TYR A 1049 20.04 -46.86 -4.75
N ASP A 1050 19.27 -45.87 -4.31
CA ASP A 1050 19.58 -44.46 -4.52
C ASP A 1050 20.84 -44.04 -3.75
N GLU A 1051 20.93 -44.43 -2.47
CA GLU A 1051 21.96 -43.98 -1.52
C GLU A 1051 22.57 -45.15 -0.71
N PRO A 1052 23.33 -46.06 -1.35
CA PRO A 1052 23.81 -47.30 -0.72
C PRO A 1052 24.78 -47.09 0.44
N ASP A 1053 25.45 -45.93 0.49
CA ASP A 1053 26.41 -45.58 1.56
C ASP A 1053 25.72 -44.96 2.79
N ALA A 1054 24.54 -44.35 2.62
CA ALA A 1054 23.79 -43.71 3.70
C ALA A 1054 22.64 -44.58 4.23
N ILE A 1055 22.02 -45.38 3.36
CA ILE A 1055 20.91 -46.26 3.71
C ILE A 1055 21.43 -47.69 3.85
N PRO A 1056 21.18 -48.37 4.98
CA PRO A 1056 21.57 -49.76 5.15
C PRO A 1056 20.75 -50.67 4.23
N ARG A 1057 21.39 -51.74 3.75
CA ARG A 1057 20.73 -52.77 2.94
C ARG A 1057 19.53 -53.38 3.69
N PRO A 1058 18.35 -53.48 3.06
CA PRO A 1058 17.21 -54.19 3.64
C PRO A 1058 17.56 -55.64 4.00
N GLN A 1059 17.07 -56.11 5.15
CA GLN A 1059 17.30 -57.50 5.58
C GLN A 1059 16.55 -58.51 4.72
N ARG A 1060 15.39 -58.09 4.21
CA ARG A 1060 14.44 -58.86 3.40
C ARG A 1060 14.76 -58.74 1.91
N VAL A 1061 14.71 -59.86 1.19
CA VAL A 1061 15.05 -59.93 -0.24
C VAL A 1061 13.84 -59.63 -1.14
N GLU A 1062 12.64 -59.59 -0.57
CA GLU A 1062 11.37 -59.44 -1.26
C GLU A 1062 11.33 -58.16 -2.12
N GLY A 1063 11.88 -57.04 -1.61
CA GLY A 1063 12.00 -55.79 -2.36
C GLY A 1063 12.83 -55.95 -3.65
N LEU A 1064 13.96 -56.65 -3.56
CA LEU A 1064 14.81 -56.97 -4.72
C LEU A 1064 14.02 -57.81 -5.75
N HIS A 1065 13.32 -58.85 -5.29
CA HIS A 1065 12.53 -59.73 -6.16
C HIS A 1065 11.43 -58.97 -6.90
N LEU A 1066 10.77 -58.04 -6.20
CA LEU A 1066 9.67 -57.23 -6.72
C LEU A 1066 10.11 -56.25 -7.82
N VAL A 1067 11.36 -55.79 -7.80
CA VAL A 1067 11.87 -54.82 -8.79
C VAL A 1067 12.76 -55.42 -9.87
N ARG A 1068 13.23 -56.66 -9.69
CA ARG A 1068 14.23 -57.32 -10.54
C ARG A 1068 13.90 -57.25 -12.02
N GLU A 1069 12.65 -57.56 -12.40
CA GLU A 1069 12.23 -57.57 -13.80
C GLU A 1069 12.45 -56.21 -14.48
N ALA A 1070 12.13 -55.11 -13.79
CA ALA A 1070 12.34 -53.77 -14.33
C ALA A 1070 13.83 -53.48 -14.57
N PHE A 1071 14.71 -53.84 -13.63
CA PHE A 1071 16.16 -53.71 -13.79
C PHE A 1071 16.72 -54.58 -14.91
N VAL A 1072 16.20 -55.81 -15.05
CA VAL A 1072 16.64 -56.74 -16.10
C VAL A 1072 16.34 -56.16 -17.49
N HIS A 1073 15.16 -55.58 -17.68
CA HIS A 1073 14.73 -55.12 -18.98
C HIS A 1073 15.12 -53.67 -19.32
N HIS A 1074 15.09 -52.75 -18.33
CA HIS A 1074 15.10 -51.31 -18.59
C HIS A 1074 16.31 -50.54 -18.03
N ALA A 1075 17.09 -51.12 -17.11
CA ALA A 1075 18.25 -50.43 -16.54
C ALA A 1075 19.32 -50.15 -17.63
N ASP A 1076 19.98 -48.99 -17.54
CA ASP A 1076 21.18 -48.71 -18.34
C ASP A 1076 22.43 -49.41 -17.74
N THR A 1077 23.61 -49.18 -18.33
CA THR A 1077 24.86 -49.78 -17.86
C THR A 1077 25.23 -49.38 -16.43
N ALA A 1078 25.09 -48.10 -16.06
CA ALA A 1078 25.48 -47.59 -14.75
C ALA A 1078 24.49 -48.05 -13.66
N GLN A 1079 23.20 -48.03 -13.98
CA GLN A 1079 22.13 -48.57 -13.14
C GLN A 1079 22.30 -50.07 -12.93
N THR A 1080 22.66 -50.82 -13.98
CA THR A 1080 22.93 -52.26 -13.89
C THR A 1080 24.12 -52.56 -12.99
N GLU A 1081 25.22 -51.83 -13.12
CA GLU A 1081 26.40 -52.02 -12.26
C GLU A 1081 26.04 -51.79 -10.79
N ARG A 1082 25.31 -50.71 -10.49
CA ARG A 1082 24.83 -50.41 -9.14
C ARG A 1082 23.91 -51.51 -8.61
N PHE A 1083 22.94 -51.93 -9.41
CA PHE A 1083 22.02 -53.02 -9.07
C PHE A 1083 22.76 -54.31 -8.73
N LEU A 1084 23.74 -54.71 -9.56
CA LEU A 1084 24.52 -55.93 -9.33
C LEU A 1084 25.37 -55.87 -8.05
N ARG A 1085 25.94 -54.70 -7.71
CA ARG A 1085 26.65 -54.52 -6.43
C ARG A 1085 25.73 -54.79 -5.23
N ILE A 1086 24.47 -54.36 -5.32
CA ILE A 1086 23.47 -54.61 -4.29
C ILE A 1086 23.06 -56.09 -4.30
N VAL A 1087 22.81 -56.70 -5.45
CA VAL A 1087 22.46 -58.13 -5.55
C VAL A 1087 23.54 -59.01 -4.90
N VAL A 1088 24.83 -58.73 -5.12
CA VAL A 1088 25.95 -59.43 -4.48
C VAL A 1088 25.82 -59.44 -2.96
N SER A 1089 25.35 -58.34 -2.37
CA SER A 1089 25.19 -58.22 -0.91
C SER A 1089 24.04 -59.06 -0.33
N TYR A 1090 23.12 -59.57 -1.17
CA TYR A 1090 22.09 -60.55 -0.77
C TYR A 1090 22.57 -62.00 -0.90
N GLY A 1091 23.71 -62.25 -1.55
CA GLY A 1091 24.33 -63.56 -1.68
C GLY A 1091 24.43 -64.07 -3.11
N MET A 1092 25.21 -65.13 -3.27
CA MET A 1092 25.59 -65.68 -4.58
C MET A 1092 24.43 -66.34 -5.34
N GLU A 1093 23.45 -66.90 -4.63
CA GLU A 1093 22.26 -67.51 -5.25
C GLU A 1093 21.44 -66.46 -6.01
N GLU A 1094 21.20 -65.30 -5.40
CA GLU A 1094 20.49 -64.19 -6.05
C GLU A 1094 21.24 -63.64 -7.26
N LEU A 1095 22.58 -63.53 -7.16
CA LEU A 1095 23.40 -63.09 -8.28
C LEU A 1095 23.30 -64.03 -9.48
N ARG A 1096 23.28 -65.36 -9.24
CA ARG A 1096 23.08 -66.36 -10.31
C ARG A 1096 21.69 -66.24 -10.93
N ILE A 1097 20.65 -66.07 -10.12
CA ILE A 1097 19.27 -65.87 -10.61
C ILE A 1097 19.19 -64.63 -11.50
N VAL A 1098 19.81 -63.52 -11.10
CA VAL A 1098 19.85 -62.28 -11.89
C VAL A 1098 20.67 -62.46 -13.18
N ALA A 1099 21.80 -63.18 -13.12
CA ALA A 1099 22.62 -63.46 -14.29
C ALA A 1099 21.87 -64.28 -15.34
N ASP A 1100 21.12 -65.30 -14.91
CA ASP A 1100 20.23 -66.10 -15.76
C ASP A 1100 19.06 -65.26 -16.32
N ALA A 1101 18.49 -64.35 -15.53
CA ALA A 1101 17.44 -63.45 -15.98
C ALA A 1101 17.93 -62.51 -17.10
N TYR A 1102 19.09 -61.87 -16.93
CA TYR A 1102 19.71 -61.05 -17.99
C TYR A 1102 20.01 -61.87 -19.25
N MET A 1103 20.46 -63.12 -19.09
CA MET A 1103 20.69 -64.02 -20.23
C MET A 1103 19.40 -64.34 -20.98
N THR A 1104 18.33 -64.62 -20.27
CA THR A 1104 17.01 -64.93 -20.83
C THR A 1104 16.42 -63.72 -21.54
N ALA A 1105 16.61 -62.52 -20.99
CA ALA A 1105 16.19 -61.25 -21.58
C ALA A 1105 17.07 -60.79 -22.76
N GLY A 1106 18.13 -61.51 -23.12
CA GLY A 1106 19.04 -61.16 -24.22
C GLY A 1106 20.01 -60.00 -23.91
N ARG A 1107 20.13 -59.58 -22.66
CA ARG A 1107 20.99 -58.48 -22.20
C ARG A 1107 22.42 -58.97 -21.93
N HIS A 1108 23.12 -59.40 -22.98
CA HIS A 1108 24.40 -60.13 -22.86
C HIS A 1108 25.52 -59.37 -22.10
N ALA A 1109 25.60 -58.04 -22.22
CA ALA A 1109 26.61 -57.26 -21.49
C ALA A 1109 26.36 -57.25 -19.97
N ALA A 1110 25.11 -57.10 -19.55
CA ALA A 1110 24.71 -57.16 -18.14
C ALA A 1110 24.86 -58.58 -17.57
N ALA A 1111 24.45 -59.58 -18.33
CA ALA A 1111 24.66 -60.98 -17.98
C ALA A 1111 26.15 -61.31 -17.80
N ARG A 1112 27.02 -60.84 -18.70
CA ARG A 1112 28.48 -61.00 -18.58
C ARG A 1112 28.99 -60.40 -17.27
N ALA A 1113 28.60 -59.17 -16.95
CA ALA A 1113 29.01 -58.50 -15.71
C ALA A 1113 28.58 -59.29 -14.46
N ALA A 1114 27.35 -59.80 -14.44
CA ALA A 1114 26.85 -60.63 -13.34
C ALA A 1114 27.63 -61.96 -13.20
N TRP A 1115 27.88 -62.66 -14.31
CA TRP A 1115 28.67 -63.90 -14.30
C TRP A 1115 30.15 -63.69 -13.93
N GLU A 1116 30.75 -62.56 -14.33
CA GLU A 1116 32.10 -62.19 -13.91
C GLU A 1116 32.17 -61.95 -12.39
N LEU A 1117 31.15 -61.33 -11.80
CA LEU A 1117 31.05 -61.19 -10.34
C LEU A 1117 30.92 -62.57 -9.65
N CYS A 1118 30.15 -63.50 -10.23
CA CYS A 1118 30.08 -64.89 -9.76
C CYS A 1118 31.44 -65.59 -9.79
N ALA A 1119 32.15 -65.47 -10.91
CA ALA A 1119 33.44 -66.12 -11.11
C ALA A 1119 34.52 -65.59 -10.16
N ARG A 1120 34.52 -64.27 -9.88
CA ARG A 1120 35.51 -63.65 -8.96
C ARG A 1120 35.35 -64.11 -7.51
N GLN A 1121 34.13 -64.40 -7.07
CA GLN A 1121 33.84 -64.78 -5.68
C GLN A 1121 34.08 -66.27 -5.43
N GLU A 1122 33.64 -67.15 -6.34
CA GLU A 1122 33.60 -68.60 -6.10
C GLU A 1122 34.55 -69.44 -6.97
N GLN A 1123 35.25 -68.83 -7.95
CA GLN A 1123 36.03 -69.54 -8.99
C GLN A 1123 35.25 -70.69 -9.65
N ASP A 1124 33.95 -70.49 -9.84
CA ASP A 1124 33.03 -71.49 -10.36
C ASP A 1124 33.16 -71.63 -11.90
N ALA A 1125 33.33 -72.86 -12.37
CA ALA A 1125 33.38 -73.20 -13.78
C ALA A 1125 32.08 -72.86 -14.53
N ASP A 1126 30.91 -72.97 -13.87
CA ASP A 1126 29.61 -72.61 -14.46
C ASP A 1126 29.52 -71.09 -14.69
N ALA A 1127 30.03 -70.28 -13.75
CA ALA A 1127 30.06 -68.83 -13.87
C ALA A 1127 31.05 -68.36 -14.97
N LEU A 1128 32.24 -68.95 -15.03
CA LEU A 1128 33.21 -68.69 -16.09
C LEU A 1128 32.66 -69.09 -17.47
N TYR A 1129 31.93 -70.21 -17.54
CA TYR A 1129 31.21 -70.60 -18.75
C TYR A 1129 30.14 -69.57 -19.14
N GLY A 1130 29.33 -69.09 -18.18
CA GLY A 1130 28.33 -68.05 -18.41
C GLY A 1130 28.93 -66.76 -18.95
N ALA A 1131 30.02 -66.27 -18.34
CA ALA A 1131 30.74 -65.08 -18.80
C ALA A 1131 31.30 -65.27 -20.22
N GLY A 1132 31.91 -66.43 -20.51
CA GLY A 1132 32.42 -66.77 -21.84
C GLY A 1132 31.32 -66.82 -22.90
N LEU A 1133 30.18 -67.47 -22.61
CA LEU A 1133 29.04 -67.54 -23.51
C LEU A 1133 28.46 -66.16 -23.82
N CYS A 1134 28.34 -65.27 -22.83
CA CYS A 1134 27.92 -63.89 -23.05
C CYS A 1134 28.88 -63.14 -23.97
N THR A 1135 30.19 -63.27 -23.70
CA THR A 1135 31.26 -62.58 -24.45
C THR A 1135 31.24 -62.98 -25.93
N ILE A 1136 31.06 -64.27 -26.22
CA ILE A 1136 30.90 -64.80 -27.58
C ILE A 1136 29.64 -64.22 -28.25
N ARG A 1137 28.51 -64.18 -27.54
CA ARG A 1137 27.25 -63.61 -28.06
C ARG A 1137 27.34 -62.10 -28.32
N MET A 1138 28.28 -61.41 -27.67
CA MET A 1138 28.59 -60.00 -27.92
C MET A 1138 29.56 -59.79 -29.09
N GLY A 1139 30.05 -60.87 -29.72
CA GLY A 1139 30.92 -60.82 -30.91
C GLY A 1139 32.42 -60.91 -30.62
N ASP A 1140 32.84 -61.13 -29.37
CA ASP A 1140 34.25 -61.29 -28.99
C ASP A 1140 34.55 -62.77 -28.67
N ALA A 1141 34.84 -63.53 -29.73
CA ALA A 1141 35.12 -64.96 -29.62
C ALA A 1141 36.46 -65.25 -28.92
N ASP A 1142 37.44 -64.34 -29.04
CA ASP A 1142 38.78 -64.52 -28.49
C ASP A 1142 38.76 -64.35 -26.96
N ALA A 1143 38.18 -63.26 -26.45
CA ALA A 1143 38.00 -63.08 -25.01
C ALA A 1143 37.06 -64.14 -24.41
N GLY A 1144 36.03 -64.54 -25.17
CA GLY A 1144 35.16 -65.66 -24.80
C GLY A 1144 35.91 -66.97 -24.63
N ARG A 1145 36.88 -67.27 -25.51
CA ARG A 1145 37.72 -68.47 -25.42
C ARG A 1145 38.58 -68.47 -24.17
N GLU A 1146 39.11 -67.32 -23.76
CA GLU A 1146 39.87 -67.20 -22.50
C GLU A 1146 39.05 -67.59 -21.28
N TYR A 1147 37.80 -67.13 -21.19
CA TYR A 1147 36.88 -67.53 -20.12
C TYR A 1147 36.57 -69.03 -20.13
N LEU A 1148 36.36 -69.63 -21.31
CA LEU A 1148 36.13 -71.08 -21.42
C LEU A 1148 37.36 -71.91 -21.04
N MET A 1149 38.57 -71.42 -21.35
CA MET A 1149 39.82 -72.07 -20.90
C MET A 1149 39.94 -72.02 -19.38
N GLN A 1150 39.60 -70.89 -18.76
CA GLN A 1150 39.57 -70.76 -17.30
C GLN A 1150 38.50 -71.69 -16.69
N ALA A 1151 37.31 -71.80 -17.30
CA ALA A 1151 36.26 -72.72 -16.86
C ALA A 1151 36.71 -74.19 -16.90
N LEU A 1152 37.38 -74.62 -17.98
CA LEU A 1152 37.93 -75.97 -18.11
C LEU A 1152 39.14 -76.22 -17.20
N ALA A 1153 39.90 -75.18 -16.87
CA ALA A 1153 40.96 -75.26 -15.87
C ALA A 1153 40.37 -75.46 -14.45
N ALA A 1154 39.26 -74.80 -14.14
CA ALA A 1154 38.53 -74.96 -12.88
C ALA A 1154 37.78 -76.30 -12.79
N ASN A 1155 37.18 -76.77 -13.88
CA ASN A 1155 36.56 -78.09 -13.99
C ASN A 1155 36.78 -78.70 -15.39
N SER A 1156 37.76 -79.60 -15.49
CA SER A 1156 38.13 -80.23 -16.75
C SER A 1156 37.03 -81.12 -17.36
N ALA A 1157 36.03 -81.53 -16.59
CA ALA A 1157 34.87 -82.31 -17.03
C ALA A 1157 33.66 -81.45 -17.41
N HIS A 1158 33.77 -80.10 -17.40
CA HIS A 1158 32.67 -79.20 -17.68
C HIS A 1158 32.19 -79.29 -19.14
N ARG A 1159 31.16 -80.11 -19.37
CA ARG A 1159 30.66 -80.51 -20.70
C ARG A 1159 30.31 -79.34 -21.59
N LYS A 1160 29.51 -78.38 -21.10
CA LYS A 1160 29.03 -77.24 -21.90
C LYS A 1160 30.16 -76.32 -22.38
N ALA A 1161 31.21 -76.16 -21.57
CA ALA A 1161 32.36 -75.32 -21.92
C ALA A 1161 33.21 -75.99 -23.01
N ARG A 1162 33.37 -77.32 -22.95
CA ARG A 1162 34.06 -78.09 -23.98
C ARG A 1162 33.29 -78.08 -25.31
N GLU A 1163 32.00 -78.35 -25.27
CA GLU A 1163 31.13 -78.30 -26.46
C GLU A 1163 31.13 -76.90 -27.10
N LEU A 1164 31.08 -75.83 -26.29
CA LEU A 1164 31.13 -74.47 -26.80
C LEU A 1164 32.52 -74.09 -27.35
N MET A 1165 33.61 -74.57 -26.72
CA MET A 1165 34.98 -74.35 -27.19
C MET A 1165 35.26 -75.06 -28.53
N GLU A 1166 34.67 -76.24 -28.75
CA GLU A 1166 34.71 -76.96 -30.04
C GLU A 1166 33.88 -76.26 -31.13
N TRP A 1167 32.83 -75.53 -30.75
CA TRP A 1167 31.95 -74.85 -31.70
C TRP A 1167 32.49 -73.49 -32.19
N ILE A 1168 33.27 -72.80 -31.34
CA ILE A 1168 33.96 -71.54 -31.68
C ILE A 1168 35.41 -71.74 -32.18
N GLY A 1169 35.89 -72.99 -32.14
CA GLY A 1169 37.19 -73.42 -32.66
C GLY A 1169 37.11 -73.66 -34.16
#